data_AF-A0A2V7K8C4-F1
#
_entry.id   AF-A0A2V7K8C4-F1
#
_cell.length_a   1.000
_cell.length_b   1.000
_cell.length_c   1.000
_cell.angle_alpha   90.00
_cell.angle_beta   90.00
_cell.angle_gamma   90.00
#
_symmetry.space_group_name_H-M   'P 1'
#
loop_
_entity.id
_entity.type
_entity.pdbx_description
1 polymer ?
#
loop_
_entity_poly.entity_id
_entity_poly.type
_entity_poly.pdbx_seq_one_letter_code
_entity_poly.pdbx_strand_id
1 'polypeptide(L)'
;MSRLLASRRRVFFAALGLLLVLDVGRSILGRLGYAHPTATWQPDPAVYADLTWPPGADLAADVPLGRRVYAQRCAVCHGPDGRGNGPAAPSLIPRPRDFTLGQFKYKSTAAGQPPTEADLMHVVATGLPASAMPYWRDILDSVETRAVVAYVKSMSRGFERPAPAPLAVPPRAAPTAASIARGRALFTTKGCIACHGSDGRARLVQKDAKGYPLVSRDLTAPWTFRGGSEPEQIWLRLTTGLAPGPMPSFAATTTAAERWDLVNYVGSLARIPPWAPGGRLDGPGQQADRVQRGEYLVHAEMCGLCHTAINRTGIYRADDFYLAGGMRVGIYPHGMYVSRNLTSDRATGLGMWTEEQIANAIRNGRSPKRVLSPHAMPWIFLHALTQDDALAIASYLKTLPPVRNEVPAPLHYGVVETIVAKVVAGLPAAGPTLLSYADGNFGQTTTGPPRDLGQRILVDAQWLTLLLGAVLFFFAGPPERRLPHGARGWLKLVGVVGGIILLGVFGGVLYATPTLRIIPPEQIAGGIDRTIPQLNPARFGSPERAALAARGRYVFSVASCAMCHGSDGSGGLKISWKPFGTLWVRNITPDSGSGIGAWSDAEIARAIRAGVSHDGRALHWQGMIWDHASNWDEEDIRAVMVYLRTIPPVRHAVPAPRPPAPDDCVIYGFWVRPSAVPGCR
;
A
#
# COMPACT_ATOMS: atom_id res chain seq x y z
N MET A 1 32.22 -42.84 22.97
CA MET A 1 32.24 -43.45 21.62
C MET A 1 31.96 -44.96 21.61
N SER A 2 32.69 -45.78 22.37
CA SER A 2 32.61 -47.26 22.31
C SER A 2 31.21 -47.84 22.59
N ARG A 3 30.48 -47.34 23.59
CA ARG A 3 29.10 -47.78 23.90
C ARG A 3 28.05 -47.36 22.87
N LEU A 4 28.30 -46.28 22.12
CA LEU A 4 27.39 -45.74 21.10
C LEU A 4 27.49 -46.59 19.82
N LEU A 5 28.72 -46.87 19.37
CA LEU A 5 29.01 -47.68 18.19
C LEU A 5 28.67 -49.17 18.35
N ALA A 6 28.38 -49.63 19.57
CA ALA A 6 27.94 -51.00 19.82
C ALA A 6 26.60 -51.36 19.15
N SER A 7 25.79 -50.37 18.76
CA SER A 7 24.47 -50.61 18.16
C SER A 7 24.06 -49.52 17.18
N ARG A 8 23.67 -49.93 15.96
CA ARG A 8 23.04 -49.06 14.95
C ARG A 8 21.81 -48.31 15.49
N ARG A 9 21.02 -48.97 16.33
CA ARG A 9 19.84 -48.38 16.97
C ARG A 9 20.24 -47.20 17.85
N ARG A 10 21.31 -47.32 18.64
CA ARG A 10 21.82 -46.24 19.50
C ARG A 10 22.35 -45.07 18.68
N VAL A 11 23.10 -45.34 17.61
CA VAL A 11 23.58 -44.29 16.69
C VAL A 11 22.40 -43.55 16.05
N PHE A 12 21.39 -44.27 15.55
CA PHE A 12 20.20 -43.67 14.96
C PHE A 12 19.49 -42.73 15.92
N PHE A 13 19.16 -43.20 17.14
CA PHE A 13 18.44 -42.37 18.11
C PHE A 13 19.29 -41.20 18.62
N ALA A 14 20.61 -41.35 18.73
CA ALA A 14 21.49 -40.23 19.09
C ALA A 14 21.54 -39.18 17.97
N ALA A 15 21.69 -39.58 16.71
CA ALA A 15 21.69 -38.67 15.57
C ALA A 15 20.32 -37.98 15.41
N LEU A 16 19.23 -38.73 15.51
CA LEU A 16 17.87 -38.18 15.47
C LEU A 16 17.62 -37.19 16.61
N GLY A 17 18.02 -37.54 17.84
CA GLY A 17 17.90 -36.65 19.00
C GLY A 17 18.65 -35.34 18.79
N LEU A 18 19.88 -35.39 18.29
CA LEU A 18 20.66 -34.19 17.99
C LEU A 18 20.02 -33.36 16.86
N LEU A 19 19.51 -34.01 15.79
CA LEU A 19 18.81 -33.32 14.71
C LEU A 19 17.57 -32.58 15.21
N LEU A 20 16.79 -33.19 16.09
CA LEU A 20 15.61 -32.57 16.70
C LEU A 20 16.00 -31.38 17.58
N VAL A 21 17.07 -31.49 18.37
CA VAL A 21 17.58 -30.36 19.18
C VAL A 21 18.01 -29.19 18.29
N LEU A 22 18.75 -29.47 17.21
CA LEU A 22 19.16 -28.45 16.25
C LEU A 22 17.95 -27.82 15.53
N ASP A 23 16.94 -28.63 15.21
CA ASP A 23 15.70 -28.15 14.57
C ASP A 23 14.89 -27.24 15.51
N VAL A 24 14.77 -27.60 16.79
CA VAL A 24 14.21 -26.73 17.83
C VAL A 24 15.03 -25.45 17.96
N GLY A 25 16.36 -25.54 17.91
CA GLY A 25 17.24 -24.37 17.87
C GLY A 25 16.93 -23.42 16.71
N ARG A 26 16.64 -23.96 15.51
CA ARG A 26 16.22 -23.16 14.36
C ARG A 26 14.87 -22.50 14.59
N SER A 27 13.90 -23.21 15.16
CA SER A 27 12.61 -22.64 15.56
C SER A 27 12.75 -21.50 16.57
N ILE A 28 13.57 -21.67 17.59
CA ILE A 28 13.87 -20.63 18.58
C ILE A 28 14.51 -19.42 17.89
N LEU A 29 15.51 -19.64 17.04
CA LEU A 29 16.14 -18.56 16.28
C LEU A 29 15.18 -17.88 15.30
N GLY A 30 14.27 -18.62 14.67
CA GLY A 30 13.22 -18.06 13.82
C GLY A 30 12.20 -17.21 14.60
N ARG A 31 12.01 -17.47 15.90
CA ARG A 31 11.12 -16.68 16.77
C ARG A 31 11.79 -15.45 17.37
N LEU A 32 13.06 -15.60 17.78
CA LEU A 32 13.82 -14.55 18.46
C LEU A 32 14.68 -13.70 17.50
N GLY A 33 15.02 -14.27 16.35
CA GLY A 33 15.76 -13.59 15.31
C GLY A 33 14.94 -12.47 14.70
N TYR A 34 15.60 -11.34 14.46
CA TYR A 34 14.93 -10.08 14.09
C TYR A 34 13.87 -9.62 15.11
N ALA A 35 14.01 -9.97 16.40
CA ALA A 35 13.13 -9.41 17.43
C ALA A 35 13.29 -7.89 17.59
N HIS A 36 14.50 -7.37 17.32
CA HIS A 36 14.81 -5.95 17.44
C HIS A 36 15.36 -5.35 16.14
N PRO A 37 14.95 -4.12 15.80
CA PRO A 37 15.51 -3.39 14.68
C PRO A 37 16.97 -3.02 14.95
N THR A 38 17.76 -2.84 13.90
CA THR A 38 19.12 -2.29 14.01
C THR A 38 19.12 -0.77 14.16
N ALA A 39 18.08 -0.11 13.66
CA ALA A 39 17.85 1.31 13.88
C ALA A 39 16.35 1.58 14.02
N THR A 40 15.97 2.40 14.99
CA THR A 40 14.59 2.88 15.12
C THR A 40 14.44 4.22 14.41
N TRP A 41 13.47 4.33 13.53
CA TRP A 41 13.04 5.61 12.98
C TRP A 41 12.17 6.33 14.01
N GLN A 42 12.48 7.59 14.27
CA GLN A 42 11.60 8.51 14.97
C GLN A 42 11.46 9.76 14.12
N PRO A 43 10.23 10.21 13.84
CA PRO A 43 10.03 11.44 13.10
C PRO A 43 10.50 12.62 13.94
N ASP A 44 11.07 13.63 13.28
CA ASP A 44 11.42 14.88 13.94
C ASP A 44 10.13 15.55 14.45
N PRO A 45 9.95 15.77 15.77
CA PRO A 45 8.76 16.41 16.32
C PRO A 45 8.59 17.87 15.86
N ALA A 46 9.66 18.51 15.36
CA ALA A 46 9.56 19.82 14.73
C ALA A 46 8.88 19.75 13.36
N VAL A 47 8.99 18.61 12.66
CA VAL A 47 8.41 18.37 11.34
C VAL A 47 7.04 17.72 11.47
N TYR A 48 6.93 16.61 12.21
CA TYR A 48 5.74 15.78 12.29
C TYR A 48 5.10 15.83 13.67
N ALA A 49 3.78 15.85 13.71
CA ALA A 49 3.03 15.86 14.95
C ALA A 49 2.40 14.49 15.22
N ASP A 50 2.51 14.03 16.47
CA ASP A 50 1.83 12.83 16.92
C ASP A 50 0.33 13.10 17.13
N LEU A 51 -0.47 12.05 16.94
CA LEU A 51 -1.92 12.09 17.13
C LEU A 51 -2.33 10.97 18.09
N THR A 52 -3.18 11.30 19.06
CA THR A 52 -3.87 10.32 19.88
C THR A 52 -4.88 9.55 19.03
N TRP A 53 -4.95 8.23 19.20
CA TRP A 53 -5.95 7.39 18.53
C TRP A 53 -6.93 6.74 19.51
N PRO A 54 -8.25 6.76 19.28
CA PRO A 54 -8.94 7.43 18.16
C PRO A 54 -8.72 8.95 18.14
N PRO A 55 -8.80 9.61 16.95
CA PRO A 55 -8.51 11.04 16.83
C PRO A 55 -9.39 11.89 17.76
N GLY A 56 -8.76 12.72 18.60
CA GLY A 56 -9.44 13.59 19.55
C GLY A 56 -9.99 12.88 20.80
N ALA A 57 -9.59 11.62 21.07
CA ALA A 57 -10.03 10.87 22.25
C ALA A 57 -9.51 11.45 23.59
N ASP A 58 -8.46 12.25 23.54
CA ASP A 58 -7.84 12.94 24.67
C ASP A 58 -8.43 14.33 24.97
N LEU A 59 -9.38 14.80 24.15
CA LEU A 59 -9.99 16.11 24.34
C LEU A 59 -11.01 16.11 25.49
N ALA A 60 -10.94 17.14 26.33
CA ALA A 60 -11.95 17.42 27.34
C ALA A 60 -13.30 17.83 26.70
N ALA A 61 -14.39 17.62 27.42
CA ALA A 61 -15.74 17.86 26.92
C ALA A 61 -16.04 19.34 26.62
N ASP A 62 -15.36 20.26 27.31
CA ASP A 62 -15.51 21.72 27.21
C ASP A 62 -14.71 22.35 26.05
N VAL A 63 -13.87 21.59 25.35
CA VAL A 63 -13.11 22.07 24.19
C VAL A 63 -14.06 22.65 23.14
N PRO A 64 -13.81 23.86 22.59
CA PRO A 64 -14.71 24.48 21.61
C PRO A 64 -15.00 23.58 20.39
N LEU A 65 -16.23 23.66 19.87
CA LEU A 65 -16.73 22.79 18.80
C LEU A 65 -15.76 22.68 17.60
N GLY A 66 -15.27 23.81 17.10
CA GLY A 66 -14.37 23.83 15.94
C GLY A 66 -13.07 23.08 16.17
N ARG A 67 -12.51 23.15 17.38
CA ARG A 67 -11.30 22.42 17.77
C ARG A 67 -11.56 20.92 17.91
N ARG A 68 -12.73 20.54 18.45
CA ARG A 68 -13.13 19.11 18.51
C ARG A 68 -13.29 18.50 17.13
N VAL A 69 -14.03 19.16 16.24
CA VAL A 69 -14.22 18.71 14.85
C VAL A 69 -12.86 18.59 14.15
N TYR A 70 -11.99 19.59 14.30
CA TYR A 70 -10.66 19.56 13.71
C TYR A 70 -9.81 18.37 14.18
N ALA A 71 -9.74 18.13 15.49
CA ALA A 71 -8.97 17.03 16.04
C ALA A 71 -9.49 15.66 15.60
N GLN A 72 -10.82 15.51 15.54
CA GLN A 72 -11.47 14.24 15.19
C GLN A 72 -11.44 13.94 13.68
N ARG A 73 -11.42 14.97 12.82
CA ARG A 73 -11.67 14.83 11.37
C ARG A 73 -10.55 15.34 10.47
N CYS A 74 -9.73 16.27 10.93
CA CYS A 74 -8.78 17.00 10.08
C CYS A 74 -7.31 16.72 10.45
N ALA A 75 -7.02 16.54 11.74
CA ALA A 75 -5.65 16.49 12.28
C ALA A 75 -4.82 15.28 11.79
N VAL A 76 -5.46 14.18 11.40
CA VAL A 76 -4.75 13.00 10.85
C VAL A 76 -3.94 13.33 9.58
N CYS A 77 -4.43 14.28 8.78
CA CYS A 77 -3.75 14.79 7.60
C CYS A 77 -3.06 16.13 7.91
N HIS A 78 -3.80 17.09 8.46
CA HIS A 78 -3.32 18.46 8.61
C HIS A 78 -2.42 18.70 9.83
N GLY A 79 -2.31 17.72 10.73
CA GLY A 79 -1.62 17.82 12.01
C GLY A 79 -2.45 18.57 13.06
N PRO A 80 -2.30 18.27 14.36
CA PRO A 80 -2.97 18.99 15.45
C PRO A 80 -2.62 20.50 15.49
N ASP A 81 -1.49 20.90 14.91
CA ASP A 81 -1.01 22.28 14.83
C ASP A 81 -1.28 22.95 13.46
N GLY A 82 -1.91 22.24 12.52
CA GLY A 82 -2.30 22.77 11.22
C GLY A 82 -1.19 22.93 10.19
N ARG A 83 0.01 22.39 10.41
CA ARG A 83 1.17 22.58 9.50
C ARG A 83 1.18 21.65 8.28
N GLY A 84 0.19 20.77 8.14
CA GLY A 84 0.12 19.77 7.08
C GLY A 84 1.03 18.56 7.34
N ASN A 85 1.25 18.26 8.62
CA ASN A 85 2.24 17.31 9.13
C ASN A 85 1.63 16.20 10.00
N GLY A 86 0.36 15.89 9.77
CA GLY A 86 -0.29 14.77 10.45
C GLY A 86 0.37 13.44 10.08
N PRO A 87 0.11 12.37 10.85
CA PRO A 87 0.82 11.11 10.70
C PRO A 87 0.61 10.41 9.34
N ALA A 88 -0.49 10.71 8.64
CA ALA A 88 -0.74 10.21 7.28
C ALA A 88 -0.05 11.07 6.20
N ALA A 89 0.30 12.32 6.50
CA ALA A 89 0.84 13.29 5.52
C ALA A 89 2.04 12.78 4.70
N PRO A 90 3.00 11.99 5.25
CA PRO A 90 4.11 11.41 4.48
C PRO A 90 3.73 10.71 3.19
N SER A 91 2.61 9.99 3.17
CA SER A 91 2.17 9.18 2.03
C SER A 91 1.27 9.94 1.04
N LEU A 92 0.85 11.16 1.36
CA LEU A 92 -0.15 11.89 0.59
C LEU A 92 0.51 12.77 -0.47
N ILE A 93 0.07 12.63 -1.72
CA ILE A 93 0.49 13.47 -2.83
C ILE A 93 -0.75 14.14 -3.46
N PRO A 94 -0.92 15.46 -3.32
CA PRO A 94 -0.04 16.42 -2.65
C PRO A 94 -0.11 16.32 -1.12
N ARG A 95 0.90 16.90 -0.47
CA ARG A 95 0.87 17.11 0.99
C ARG A 95 -0.34 17.96 1.42
N PRO A 96 -0.89 17.71 2.62
CA PRO A 96 -1.96 18.53 3.19
C PRO A 96 -1.57 20.00 3.33
N ARG A 97 -2.58 20.88 3.29
CA ARG A 97 -2.38 22.33 3.41
C ARG A 97 -1.81 22.67 4.79
N ASP A 98 -0.75 23.48 4.80
CA ASP A 98 -0.31 24.23 5.97
C ASP A 98 -1.19 25.47 6.14
N PHE A 99 -2.01 25.47 7.19
CA PHE A 99 -2.94 26.55 7.53
C PHE A 99 -2.24 27.74 8.21
N THR A 100 -1.09 27.51 8.86
CA THR A 100 -0.37 28.57 9.60
C THR A 100 0.12 29.68 8.68
N LEU A 101 0.35 29.36 7.40
CA LEU A 101 0.75 30.31 6.37
C LEU A 101 -0.38 31.24 5.91
N GLY A 102 -1.65 30.92 6.18
CA GLY A 102 -2.80 31.73 5.72
C GLY A 102 -2.99 31.75 4.21
N GLN A 103 -2.32 30.86 3.46
CA GLN A 103 -2.32 30.84 1.99
C GLN A 103 -3.14 29.68 1.43
N PHE A 104 -4.13 29.99 0.59
CA PHE A 104 -5.07 29.01 0.05
C PHE A 104 -5.14 29.05 -1.49
N LYS A 105 -5.14 27.87 -2.11
CA LYS A 105 -5.11 27.71 -3.57
C LYS A 105 -6.48 27.94 -4.24
N TYR A 106 -7.55 27.50 -3.58
CA TYR A 106 -8.92 27.49 -4.14
C TYR A 106 -9.74 28.54 -3.40
N LYS A 107 -9.89 29.71 -4.03
CA LYS A 107 -10.48 30.91 -3.44
C LYS A 107 -10.99 31.88 -4.50
N SER A 108 -11.93 32.73 -4.14
CA SER A 108 -12.53 33.72 -5.05
C SER A 108 -11.86 35.10 -4.96
N THR A 109 -10.86 35.28 -4.10
CA THR A 109 -10.15 36.56 -3.90
C THR A 109 -8.88 36.69 -4.73
N ALA A 110 -8.44 37.92 -5.01
CA ALA A 110 -7.25 38.23 -5.80
C ALA A 110 -5.97 37.51 -5.33
N ALA A 111 -5.00 37.34 -6.22
CA ALA A 111 -3.70 36.74 -5.88
C ALA A 111 -3.08 37.45 -4.65
N GLY A 112 -2.51 36.67 -3.72
CA GLY A 112 -1.93 37.18 -2.47
C GLY A 112 -2.92 37.54 -1.36
N GLN A 113 -4.23 37.64 -1.63
CA GLN A 113 -5.24 37.91 -0.61
C GLN A 113 -5.73 36.64 0.12
N PRO A 114 -6.23 36.71 1.36
CA PRO A 114 -6.81 35.54 2.04
C PRO A 114 -8.13 35.10 1.37
N PRO A 115 -8.54 33.82 1.51
CA PRO A 115 -9.84 33.35 1.04
C PRO A 115 -10.98 33.98 1.86
N THR A 116 -12.18 34.01 1.28
CA THR A 116 -13.40 34.32 2.04
C THR A 116 -13.79 33.15 2.94
N GLU A 117 -14.65 33.40 3.94
CA GLU A 117 -15.22 32.30 4.74
C GLU A 117 -16.03 31.33 3.87
N ALA A 118 -16.78 31.86 2.90
CA ALA A 118 -17.53 31.04 1.95
C ALA A 118 -16.63 30.12 1.11
N ASP A 119 -15.44 30.59 0.70
CA ASP A 119 -14.46 29.76 -0.01
C ASP A 119 -14.01 28.57 0.87
N LEU A 120 -13.67 28.83 2.13
CA LEU A 120 -13.22 27.79 3.06
C LEU A 120 -14.33 26.81 3.40
N MET A 121 -15.54 27.30 3.67
CA MET A 121 -16.71 26.46 3.91
C MET A 121 -17.03 25.59 2.69
N HIS A 122 -16.91 26.14 1.47
CA HIS A 122 -17.11 25.37 0.25
C HIS A 122 -16.10 24.23 0.15
N VAL A 123 -14.80 24.50 0.32
CA VAL A 123 -13.73 23.49 0.25
C VAL A 123 -13.92 22.39 1.31
N VAL A 124 -14.32 22.73 2.54
CA VAL A 124 -14.63 21.73 3.57
C VAL A 124 -15.84 20.89 3.15
N ALA A 125 -16.91 21.54 2.68
CA ALA A 125 -18.13 20.83 2.32
C ALA A 125 -17.95 19.89 1.11
N THR A 126 -17.25 20.32 0.06
CA THR A 126 -17.12 19.60 -1.21
C THR A 126 -15.84 18.78 -1.35
N GLY A 127 -14.85 19.00 -0.49
CA GLY A 127 -13.54 18.35 -0.59
C GLY A 127 -12.76 18.79 -1.81
N LEU A 128 -11.71 18.03 -2.15
CA LEU A 128 -10.92 18.29 -3.37
C LEU A 128 -10.79 16.99 -4.18
N PRO A 129 -11.42 16.90 -5.38
CA PRO A 129 -11.32 15.72 -6.25
C PRO A 129 -9.88 15.28 -6.54
N ALA A 130 -9.69 13.98 -6.76
CA ALA A 130 -8.38 13.36 -6.99
C ALA A 130 -7.31 13.84 -5.98
N SER A 131 -7.66 13.78 -4.69
CA SER A 131 -6.78 14.01 -3.54
C SER A 131 -7.34 13.36 -2.28
N ALA A 132 -6.53 13.33 -1.21
CA ALA A 132 -6.95 12.84 0.10
C ALA A 132 -7.96 13.74 0.83
N MET A 133 -8.28 14.95 0.34
CA MET A 133 -9.19 15.87 1.04
C MET A 133 -10.65 15.44 0.81
N PRO A 134 -11.34 14.89 1.82
CA PRO A 134 -12.70 14.39 1.66
C PRO A 134 -13.71 15.52 1.57
N TYR A 135 -14.89 15.19 1.05
CA TYR A 135 -16.08 16.01 1.17
C TYR A 135 -16.77 15.72 2.52
N TRP A 136 -17.27 16.76 3.18
CA TRP A 136 -17.89 16.66 4.50
C TRP A 136 -19.38 17.02 4.54
N ARG A 137 -19.98 17.48 3.44
CA ARG A 137 -21.37 18.01 3.42
C ARG A 137 -22.42 17.06 3.99
N ASP A 138 -22.22 15.76 3.88
CA ASP A 138 -23.17 14.74 4.35
C ASP A 138 -22.86 14.26 5.78
N ILE A 139 -21.79 14.77 6.40
CA ILE A 139 -21.33 14.39 7.75
C ILE A 139 -21.37 15.59 8.70
N LEU A 140 -20.87 16.75 8.26
CA LEU A 140 -20.80 17.97 9.05
C LEU A 140 -21.93 18.91 8.64
N ASP A 141 -22.67 19.40 9.63
CA ASP A 141 -23.65 20.45 9.38
C ASP A 141 -22.98 21.81 9.14
N SER A 142 -23.80 22.83 8.82
CA SER A 142 -23.28 24.18 8.55
C SER A 142 -22.66 24.86 9.78
N VAL A 143 -23.09 24.50 10.98
CA VAL A 143 -22.58 25.04 12.25
C VAL A 143 -21.21 24.45 12.55
N GLU A 144 -21.06 23.14 12.44
CA GLU A 144 -19.80 22.41 12.58
C GLU A 144 -18.78 22.86 11.53
N THR A 145 -19.23 22.97 10.26
CA THR A 145 -18.41 23.45 9.15
C THR A 145 -17.89 24.87 9.43
N ARG A 146 -18.77 25.79 9.86
CA ARG A 146 -18.35 27.16 10.20
C ARG A 146 -17.41 27.18 11.41
N ALA A 147 -17.68 26.37 12.43
CA ALA A 147 -16.85 26.29 13.62
C ALA A 147 -15.43 25.78 13.32
N VAL A 148 -15.30 24.73 12.50
CA VAL A 148 -13.97 24.23 12.11
C VAL A 148 -13.25 25.21 11.20
N VAL A 149 -13.96 25.92 10.29
CA VAL A 149 -13.37 26.99 9.49
C VAL A 149 -12.86 28.14 10.36
N ALA A 150 -13.62 28.56 11.38
CA ALA A 150 -13.17 29.57 12.33
C ALA A 150 -11.91 29.12 13.09
N TYR A 151 -11.85 27.85 13.50
CA TYR A 151 -10.66 27.29 14.15
C TYR A 151 -9.44 27.25 13.21
N VAL A 152 -9.62 26.83 11.95
CA VAL A 152 -8.55 26.85 10.94
C VAL A 152 -8.04 28.27 10.70
N LYS A 153 -8.94 29.26 10.60
CA LYS A 153 -8.57 30.68 10.47
C LYS A 153 -7.76 31.18 11.67
N SER A 154 -8.07 30.71 12.88
CA SER A 154 -7.36 31.11 14.10
C SER A 154 -5.88 30.67 14.14
N MET A 155 -5.47 29.73 13.28
CA MET A 155 -4.09 29.23 13.21
C MET A 155 -3.14 30.17 12.48
N SER A 156 -3.65 31.22 11.83
CA SER A 156 -2.83 32.16 11.07
C SER A 156 -3.23 33.60 11.29
N ARG A 157 -2.23 34.46 11.50
CA ARG A 157 -2.40 35.92 11.52
C ARG A 157 -2.90 36.49 10.19
N GLY A 158 -2.81 35.71 9.09
CA GLY A 158 -3.32 36.10 7.78
C GLY A 158 -4.84 36.35 7.75
N PHE A 159 -5.58 35.94 8.78
CA PHE A 159 -7.03 36.14 8.93
C PHE A 159 -7.43 37.22 9.94
N GLU A 160 -6.47 37.96 10.51
CA GLU A 160 -6.78 39.08 11.44
C GLU A 160 -7.48 40.25 10.72
N ARG A 161 -7.26 40.38 9.41
CA ARG A 161 -7.94 41.37 8.57
C ARG A 161 -9.19 40.75 7.93
N PRO A 162 -10.28 41.53 7.76
CA PRO A 162 -11.44 41.09 7.02
C PRO A 162 -11.06 40.58 5.62
N ALA A 163 -11.69 39.49 5.20
CA ALA A 163 -11.50 38.97 3.86
C ALA A 163 -11.99 40.01 2.82
N PRO A 164 -11.26 40.22 1.72
CA PRO A 164 -11.70 41.13 0.68
C PRO A 164 -12.90 40.56 -0.07
N ALA A 165 -13.59 41.43 -0.81
CA ALA A 165 -14.69 41.02 -1.67
C ALA A 165 -14.24 39.95 -2.70
N PRO A 166 -15.09 38.95 -3.01
CA PRO A 166 -14.87 38.04 -4.12
C PRO A 166 -14.66 38.80 -5.44
N LEU A 167 -13.82 38.26 -6.31
CA LEU A 167 -13.67 38.75 -7.67
C LEU A 167 -14.98 38.56 -8.45
N ALA A 168 -15.43 39.63 -9.10
CA ALA A 168 -16.52 39.54 -10.07
C ALA A 168 -16.03 38.77 -11.31
N VAL A 169 -16.63 37.61 -11.58
CA VAL A 169 -16.39 36.87 -12.82
C VAL A 169 -17.20 37.55 -13.93
N PRO A 170 -16.56 38.04 -15.00
CA PRO A 170 -17.26 38.67 -16.12
C PRO A 170 -18.20 37.67 -16.80
N PRO A 171 -19.23 38.15 -17.54
CA PRO A 171 -20.11 37.26 -18.30
C PRO A 171 -19.32 36.30 -19.19
N ARG A 172 -19.71 35.03 -19.17
CA ARG A 172 -19.04 33.97 -19.92
C ARG A 172 -19.10 34.23 -21.42
N ALA A 173 -17.95 34.19 -22.09
CA ALA A 173 -17.89 34.20 -23.54
C ALA A 173 -18.26 32.83 -24.13
N ALA A 174 -19.03 32.82 -25.22
CA ALA A 174 -19.41 31.59 -25.90
C ALA A 174 -18.18 30.84 -26.46
N PRO A 175 -18.14 29.49 -26.36
CA PRO A 175 -17.02 28.68 -26.87
C PRO A 175 -17.10 28.51 -28.40
N THR A 176 -16.91 29.59 -29.14
CA THR A 176 -16.85 29.56 -30.61
C THR A 176 -15.51 29.00 -31.10
N ALA A 177 -15.47 28.49 -32.34
CA ALA A 177 -14.22 28.02 -32.95
C ALA A 177 -13.12 29.10 -32.96
N ALA A 178 -13.49 30.36 -33.18
CA ALA A 178 -12.56 31.49 -33.13
C ALA A 178 -12.02 31.72 -31.70
N SER A 179 -12.86 31.62 -30.67
CA SER A 179 -12.45 31.73 -29.27
C SER A 179 -11.49 30.61 -28.87
N ILE A 180 -11.80 29.37 -29.25
CA ILE A 180 -10.94 28.21 -29.00
C ILE A 180 -9.59 28.36 -29.70
N ALA A 181 -9.56 28.83 -30.95
CA ALA A 181 -8.31 29.06 -31.69
C ALA A 181 -7.43 30.13 -31.03
N ARG A 182 -8.02 31.26 -30.60
CA ARG A 182 -7.28 32.28 -29.81
C ARG A 182 -6.80 31.71 -28.48
N GLY A 183 -7.64 30.94 -27.79
CA GLY A 183 -7.29 30.26 -26.55
C GLY A 183 -6.10 29.32 -26.70
N ARG A 184 -6.03 28.55 -27.80
CA ARG A 184 -4.89 27.68 -28.12
C ARG A 184 -3.60 28.46 -28.33
N ALA A 185 -3.66 29.58 -29.05
CA ALA A 185 -2.52 30.46 -29.25
C ALA A 185 -2.05 31.07 -27.92
N LEU A 186 -3.00 31.52 -27.07
CA LEU A 186 -2.71 32.00 -25.72
C LEU A 186 -2.09 30.91 -24.84
N PHE A 187 -2.59 29.67 -24.90
CA PHE A 187 -2.06 28.56 -24.11
C PHE A 187 -0.57 28.29 -24.40
N THR A 188 -0.17 28.47 -25.66
CA THR A 188 1.24 28.38 -26.09
C THR A 188 2.04 29.59 -25.61
N THR A 189 1.58 30.79 -25.96
CA THR A 189 2.29 32.06 -25.73
C THR A 189 2.38 32.47 -24.25
N LYS A 190 1.46 31.99 -23.40
CA LYS A 190 1.49 32.18 -21.94
C LYS A 190 2.24 31.05 -21.21
N GLY A 191 2.87 30.13 -21.95
CA GLY A 191 3.75 29.11 -21.39
C GLY A 191 3.05 27.92 -20.72
N CYS A 192 1.75 27.73 -20.91
CA CYS A 192 1.01 26.63 -20.26
C CYS A 192 1.53 25.24 -20.67
N ILE A 193 2.04 25.11 -21.90
CA ILE A 193 2.60 23.88 -22.47
C ILE A 193 3.79 23.35 -21.66
N ALA A 194 4.58 24.22 -21.04
CA ALA A 194 5.75 23.81 -20.26
C ALA A 194 5.39 22.88 -19.08
N CYS A 195 4.18 23.02 -18.54
CA CYS A 195 3.70 22.19 -17.42
C CYS A 195 2.59 21.22 -17.83
N HIS A 196 1.70 21.63 -18.74
CA HIS A 196 0.51 20.84 -19.09
C HIS A 196 0.65 20.10 -20.43
N GLY A 197 1.74 20.30 -21.18
CA GLY A 197 1.91 19.73 -22.51
C GLY A 197 1.02 20.40 -23.55
N SER A 198 1.32 20.20 -24.84
CA SER A 198 0.55 20.80 -25.94
C SER A 198 -0.86 20.23 -26.05
N ASP A 199 -1.05 18.99 -25.58
CA ASP A 199 -2.30 18.25 -25.54
C ASP A 199 -3.05 18.39 -24.20
N GLY A 200 -2.47 19.09 -23.22
CA GLY A 200 -3.04 19.25 -21.88
C GLY A 200 -2.87 18.02 -20.98
N ARG A 201 -2.15 16.96 -21.39
CA ARG A 201 -2.04 15.70 -20.64
C ARG A 201 -0.76 15.57 -19.82
N ALA A 202 0.21 16.48 -19.97
CA ALA A 202 1.50 16.33 -19.29
C ALA A 202 1.35 16.36 -17.76
N ARG A 203 2.03 15.42 -17.11
CA ARG A 203 2.11 15.27 -15.65
C ARG A 203 3.52 15.59 -15.15
N LEU A 204 3.92 16.84 -15.35
CA LEU A 204 5.20 17.33 -14.84
C LEU A 204 5.19 17.34 -13.31
N VAL A 205 6.15 16.63 -12.71
CA VAL A 205 6.43 16.69 -11.27
C VAL A 205 7.24 17.96 -10.98
N GLN A 206 6.66 18.86 -10.20
CA GLN A 206 7.31 20.07 -9.69
C GLN A 206 7.43 19.99 -8.17
N LYS A 207 8.17 20.92 -7.57
CA LYS A 207 8.24 21.06 -6.11
C LYS A 207 7.41 22.25 -5.66
N ASP A 208 6.73 22.12 -4.53
CA ASP A 208 6.11 23.25 -3.86
C ASP A 208 7.14 24.08 -3.06
N ALA A 209 6.68 25.14 -2.40
CA ALA A 209 7.53 26.02 -1.60
C ALA A 209 8.27 25.32 -0.45
N LYS A 210 7.82 24.13 -0.01
CA LYS A 210 8.47 23.31 1.02
C LYS A 210 9.34 22.20 0.41
N GLY A 211 9.45 22.12 -0.92
CA GLY A 211 10.23 21.11 -1.63
C GLY A 211 9.49 19.80 -1.90
N TYR A 212 8.20 19.69 -1.55
CA TYR A 212 7.41 18.47 -1.74
C TYR A 212 6.91 18.34 -3.18
N PRO A 213 6.77 17.10 -3.71
CA PRO A 213 6.31 16.90 -5.07
C PRO A 213 4.86 17.35 -5.27
N LEU A 214 4.62 18.01 -6.40
CA LEU A 214 3.32 18.42 -6.90
C LEU A 214 3.26 18.15 -8.39
N VAL A 215 2.27 17.38 -8.81
CA VAL A 215 2.09 16.99 -10.21
C VAL A 215 1.11 17.94 -10.90
N SER A 216 1.45 18.41 -12.11
CA SER A 216 0.50 19.11 -12.97
C SER A 216 -0.70 18.21 -13.30
N ARG A 217 -1.87 18.82 -13.51
CA ARG A 217 -3.08 18.08 -13.80
C ARG A 217 -3.23 17.81 -15.29
N ASP A 218 -3.69 16.60 -15.61
CA ASP A 218 -4.27 16.26 -16.91
C ASP A 218 -5.54 17.10 -17.13
N LEU A 219 -5.43 18.12 -17.97
CA LEU A 219 -6.49 19.06 -18.30
C LEU A 219 -7.59 18.44 -19.16
N THR A 220 -7.36 17.28 -19.74
CA THR A 220 -8.37 16.56 -20.51
C THR A 220 -9.40 15.87 -19.59
N ALA A 221 -9.10 15.71 -18.30
CA ALA A 221 -9.95 15.06 -17.30
C ALA A 221 -10.56 16.07 -16.30
N PRO A 222 -11.54 16.92 -16.70
CA PRO A 222 -12.06 18.01 -15.88
C PRO A 222 -12.65 17.55 -14.54
N TRP A 223 -13.16 16.32 -14.44
CA TRP A 223 -13.65 15.72 -13.19
C TRP A 223 -12.58 15.57 -12.10
N THR A 224 -11.30 15.85 -12.40
CA THR A 224 -10.18 15.82 -11.45
C THR A 224 -9.74 17.21 -10.98
N PHE A 225 -10.41 18.28 -11.44
CA PHE A 225 -10.05 19.66 -11.15
C PHE A 225 -10.43 20.01 -9.72
N ARG A 226 -9.41 20.22 -8.88
CA ARG A 226 -9.59 20.48 -7.44
C ARG A 226 -10.31 21.79 -7.13
N GLY A 227 -10.20 22.78 -8.02
CA GLY A 227 -10.91 24.06 -7.90
C GLY A 227 -12.29 24.08 -8.57
N GLY A 228 -12.76 22.94 -9.10
CA GLY A 228 -13.97 22.86 -9.92
C GLY A 228 -13.69 22.92 -11.42
N SER A 229 -14.54 22.24 -12.20
CA SER A 229 -14.48 22.19 -13.66
C SER A 229 -15.42 23.16 -14.37
N GLU A 230 -16.28 23.85 -13.62
CA GLU A 230 -17.16 24.86 -14.21
C GLU A 230 -16.31 26.00 -14.83
N PRO A 231 -16.68 26.52 -16.01
CA PRO A 231 -15.90 27.52 -16.74
C PRO A 231 -15.54 28.75 -15.91
N GLU A 232 -16.45 29.22 -15.06
CA GLU A 232 -16.24 30.33 -14.13
C GLU A 232 -15.15 29.99 -13.09
N GLN A 233 -15.09 28.75 -12.62
CA GLN A 233 -14.07 28.29 -11.68
C GLN A 233 -12.70 28.19 -12.34
N ILE A 234 -12.64 27.73 -13.59
CA ILE A 234 -11.40 27.72 -14.39
C ILE A 234 -10.93 29.16 -14.63
N TRP A 235 -11.85 30.07 -15.00
CA TRP A 235 -11.56 31.49 -15.15
C TRP A 235 -11.00 32.09 -13.85
N LEU A 236 -11.60 31.75 -12.71
CA LEU A 236 -11.10 32.15 -11.40
C LEU A 236 -9.70 31.60 -11.16
N ARG A 237 -9.40 30.33 -11.44
CA ARG A 237 -8.05 29.77 -11.25
C ARG A 237 -6.99 30.47 -12.10
N LEU A 238 -7.32 30.80 -13.36
CA LEU A 238 -6.44 31.59 -14.23
C LEU A 238 -6.23 33.01 -13.68
N THR A 239 -7.24 33.59 -13.03
CA THR A 239 -7.19 34.95 -12.48
C THR A 239 -6.47 35.01 -11.13
N THR A 240 -6.71 34.06 -10.23
CA THR A 240 -6.13 34.06 -8.88
C THR A 240 -4.77 33.38 -8.82
N GLY A 241 -4.47 32.49 -9.76
CA GLY A 241 -3.39 31.50 -9.63
C GLY A 241 -3.68 30.48 -8.53
N LEU A 242 -2.72 29.57 -8.30
CA LEU A 242 -2.79 28.53 -7.27
C LEU A 242 -1.62 28.63 -6.27
N ALA A 243 -1.25 29.85 -5.86
CA ALA A 243 -0.23 30.08 -4.84
C ALA A 243 -0.57 29.35 -3.51
N PRO A 244 0.43 28.80 -2.78
CA PRO A 244 1.87 28.81 -3.05
C PRO A 244 2.35 27.70 -4.00
N GLY A 245 1.47 27.15 -4.84
CA GLY A 245 1.84 26.25 -5.92
C GLY A 245 2.47 27.00 -7.12
N PRO A 246 3.01 26.25 -8.09
CA PRO A 246 3.74 26.80 -9.23
C PRO A 246 2.84 27.45 -10.29
N MET A 247 1.53 27.22 -10.27
CA MET A 247 0.61 27.82 -11.25
C MET A 247 0.37 29.31 -10.91
N PRO A 248 0.86 30.25 -11.73
CA PRO A 248 0.79 31.68 -11.42
C PRO A 248 -0.62 32.23 -11.68
N SER A 249 -0.84 33.48 -11.25
CA SER A 249 -1.96 34.27 -11.75
C SER A 249 -1.62 34.81 -13.13
N PHE A 250 -2.57 34.73 -14.06
CA PHE A 250 -2.46 35.31 -15.39
C PHE A 250 -3.13 36.68 -15.50
N ALA A 251 -3.72 37.20 -14.41
CA ALA A 251 -4.50 38.44 -14.41
C ALA A 251 -3.72 39.65 -14.92
N ALA A 252 -2.43 39.75 -14.59
CA ALA A 252 -1.56 40.84 -15.02
C ALA A 252 -1.08 40.73 -16.48
N THR A 253 -1.18 39.54 -17.07
CA THR A 253 -0.63 39.23 -18.41
C THR A 253 -1.70 38.93 -19.45
N THR A 254 -2.97 39.01 -19.06
CA THR A 254 -4.13 38.72 -19.91
C THR A 254 -5.28 39.66 -19.58
N THR A 255 -6.10 39.98 -20.57
CA THR A 255 -7.40 40.60 -20.38
C THR A 255 -8.44 39.57 -19.89
N ALA A 256 -9.59 40.05 -19.41
CA ALA A 256 -10.70 39.18 -19.03
C ALA A 256 -11.21 38.32 -20.19
N ALA A 257 -11.27 38.88 -21.40
CA ALA A 257 -11.71 38.19 -22.62
C ALA A 257 -10.71 37.11 -23.05
N GLU A 258 -9.41 37.40 -22.99
CA GLU A 258 -8.36 36.41 -23.28
C GLU A 258 -8.41 35.23 -22.30
N ARG A 259 -8.72 35.47 -21.02
CA ARG A 259 -8.93 34.36 -20.06
C ARG A 259 -10.15 33.51 -20.41
N TRP A 260 -11.22 34.09 -20.94
CA TRP A 260 -12.34 33.30 -21.45
C TRP A 260 -11.97 32.47 -22.68
N ASP A 261 -11.16 33.02 -23.60
CA ASP A 261 -10.62 32.25 -24.72
C ASP A 261 -9.78 31.06 -24.22
N LEU A 262 -8.92 31.25 -23.21
CA LEU A 262 -8.18 30.16 -22.55
C LEU A 262 -9.11 29.11 -21.92
N VAL A 263 -10.16 29.53 -21.21
CA VAL A 263 -11.15 28.62 -20.62
C VAL A 263 -11.85 27.80 -21.70
N ASN A 264 -12.24 28.42 -22.80
CA ASN A 264 -12.89 27.74 -23.93
C ASN A 264 -11.94 26.72 -24.58
N TYR A 265 -10.65 27.06 -24.72
CA TYR A 265 -9.66 26.10 -25.19
C TYR A 265 -9.48 24.93 -24.21
N VAL A 266 -9.29 25.19 -22.91
CA VAL A 266 -9.17 24.12 -21.90
C VAL A 266 -10.41 23.23 -21.87
N GLY A 267 -11.60 23.82 -21.97
CA GLY A 267 -12.86 23.06 -22.08
C GLY A 267 -12.93 22.18 -23.34
N SER A 268 -12.34 22.62 -24.45
CA SER A 268 -12.27 21.83 -25.70
C SER A 268 -11.34 20.62 -25.62
N LEU A 269 -10.45 20.56 -24.61
CA LEU A 269 -9.56 19.42 -24.38
C LEU A 269 -10.25 18.26 -23.65
N ALA A 270 -11.44 18.47 -23.10
CA ALA A 270 -12.12 17.49 -22.27
C ALA A 270 -12.40 16.18 -23.03
N ARG A 271 -11.86 15.07 -22.52
CA ARG A 271 -12.21 13.72 -22.99
C ARG A 271 -13.58 13.32 -22.47
N ILE A 272 -14.23 12.41 -23.20
CA ILE A 272 -15.42 11.72 -22.70
C ILE A 272 -14.98 10.82 -21.53
N PRO A 273 -15.58 10.95 -20.34
CA PRO A 273 -15.21 10.12 -19.19
C PRO A 273 -15.51 8.64 -19.45
N PRO A 274 -14.74 7.70 -18.86
CA PRO A 274 -14.85 6.27 -19.18
C PRO A 274 -16.17 5.62 -18.74
N TRP A 275 -16.97 6.29 -17.91
CA TRP A 275 -18.30 5.85 -17.52
C TRP A 275 -19.42 6.41 -18.41
N ALA A 276 -19.10 7.18 -19.46
CA ALA A 276 -20.04 7.69 -20.43
C ALA A 276 -19.89 6.97 -21.80
N PRO A 277 -20.95 6.92 -22.64
CA PRO A 277 -20.88 6.33 -23.97
C PRO A 277 -19.77 6.95 -24.84
N GLY A 278 -18.94 6.12 -25.47
CA GLY A 278 -17.78 6.58 -26.27
C GLY A 278 -16.56 7.00 -25.44
N GLY A 279 -16.63 6.91 -24.11
CA GLY A 279 -15.51 7.12 -23.20
C GLY A 279 -14.48 5.99 -23.26
N ARG A 280 -13.24 6.29 -22.87
CA ARG A 280 -12.17 5.29 -22.78
C ARG A 280 -11.36 5.47 -21.49
N LEU A 281 -10.84 4.37 -20.96
CA LEU A 281 -9.86 4.41 -19.87
C LEU A 281 -8.58 5.04 -20.42
N ASP A 282 -8.17 6.17 -19.84
CA ASP A 282 -6.99 6.93 -20.29
C ASP A 282 -6.40 7.73 -19.11
N GLY A 283 -6.70 7.31 -17.88
CA GLY A 283 -6.15 7.91 -16.68
C GLY A 283 -4.65 7.65 -16.50
N PRO A 284 -4.05 8.13 -15.41
CA PRO A 284 -2.65 7.88 -15.03
C PRO A 284 -2.22 6.41 -15.09
N GLY A 285 -3.11 5.47 -14.75
CA GLY A 285 -2.85 4.03 -14.86
C GLY A 285 -2.79 3.49 -16.29
N GLN A 286 -3.12 4.30 -17.30
CA GLN A 286 -3.13 3.95 -18.72
C GLN A 286 -2.15 4.79 -19.54
N GLN A 287 -1.26 5.56 -18.89
CA GLN A 287 -0.32 6.44 -19.58
C GLN A 287 0.59 5.66 -20.54
N ALA A 288 0.81 6.24 -21.73
CA ALA A 288 1.75 5.69 -22.70
C ALA A 288 3.21 5.84 -22.25
N ASP A 289 3.51 6.92 -21.51
CA ASP A 289 4.82 7.09 -20.87
C ASP A 289 4.98 6.06 -19.75
N ARG A 290 5.95 5.16 -19.94
CA ARG A 290 6.19 4.03 -19.05
C ARG A 290 6.60 4.45 -17.64
N VAL A 291 7.36 5.53 -17.48
CA VAL A 291 7.81 6.00 -16.17
C VAL A 291 6.65 6.64 -15.41
N GLN A 292 5.84 7.47 -16.05
CA GLN A 292 4.66 8.08 -15.43
C GLN A 292 3.61 7.03 -15.04
N ARG A 293 3.40 6.02 -15.89
CA ARG A 293 2.55 4.86 -15.57
C ARG A 293 3.11 4.09 -14.37
N GLY A 294 4.42 3.83 -14.38
CA GLY A 294 5.12 3.14 -13.29
C GLY A 294 5.04 3.87 -11.95
N GLU A 295 5.24 5.19 -11.96
CA GLU A 295 5.08 6.05 -10.79
C GLU A 295 3.69 5.89 -10.20
N TYR A 296 2.65 5.98 -11.04
CA TYR A 296 1.28 5.80 -10.60
C TYR A 296 1.06 4.42 -9.97
N LEU A 297 1.47 3.35 -10.66
CA LEU A 297 1.26 1.97 -10.21
C LEU A 297 2.00 1.66 -8.90
N VAL A 298 3.23 2.16 -8.71
CA VAL A 298 3.97 1.96 -7.46
C VAL A 298 3.23 2.56 -6.24
N HIS A 299 2.60 3.72 -6.41
CA HIS A 299 1.77 4.31 -5.36
C HIS A 299 0.42 3.57 -5.24
N ALA A 300 -0.21 3.26 -6.36
CA ALA A 300 -1.54 2.66 -6.39
C ALA A 300 -1.56 1.23 -5.82
N GLU A 301 -0.52 0.44 -6.09
CA GLU A 301 -0.35 -0.95 -5.66
C GLU A 301 0.34 -1.07 -4.29
N MET A 302 0.49 0.07 -3.58
CA MET A 302 0.88 0.11 -2.17
C MET A 302 2.27 -0.52 -1.90
N CYS A 303 3.20 -0.41 -2.85
CA CYS A 303 4.58 -0.90 -2.68
C CYS A 303 5.23 -0.33 -1.40
N GLY A 304 4.92 0.93 -1.10
CA GLY A 304 5.41 1.65 0.08
C GLY A 304 4.97 1.06 1.42
N LEU A 305 3.85 0.32 1.47
CA LEU A 305 3.34 -0.28 2.71
C LEU A 305 4.36 -1.22 3.35
N CYS A 306 5.03 -2.04 2.54
CA CYS A 306 6.03 -3.00 3.02
C CYS A 306 7.46 -2.51 2.81
N HIS A 307 7.70 -1.65 1.82
CA HIS A 307 9.05 -1.25 1.42
C HIS A 307 9.48 0.12 1.95
N THR A 308 8.67 0.80 2.77
CA THR A 308 9.06 2.04 3.46
C THR A 308 9.00 1.83 4.97
N ALA A 309 10.04 2.26 5.68
CA ALA A 309 10.11 2.11 7.14
C ALA A 309 9.05 2.98 7.85
N ILE A 310 8.49 2.46 8.94
CA ILE A 310 7.57 3.18 9.83
C ILE A 310 8.14 3.32 11.25
N ASN A 311 7.66 4.32 11.99
CA ASN A 311 7.90 4.43 13.43
C ASN A 311 6.86 3.64 14.24
N ARG A 312 6.93 3.74 15.57
CA ARG A 312 6.01 3.07 16.50
C ARG A 312 4.55 3.50 16.42
N THR A 313 4.24 4.64 15.79
CA THR A 313 2.87 5.15 15.61
C THR A 313 2.36 4.96 14.18
N GLY A 314 3.22 4.52 13.25
CA GLY A 314 2.85 4.20 11.87
C GLY A 314 3.11 5.33 10.89
N ILE A 315 3.94 6.31 11.27
CA ILE A 315 4.43 7.40 10.42
C ILE A 315 5.54 6.85 9.53
N TYR A 316 5.39 6.98 8.22
CA TYR A 316 6.37 6.55 7.23
C TYR A 316 7.58 7.48 7.16
N ARG A 317 8.77 6.92 6.97
CA ARG A 317 10.00 7.65 6.62
C ARG A 317 10.08 7.89 5.11
N ALA A 318 9.18 8.71 4.59
CA ALA A 318 8.99 8.88 3.14
C ALA A 318 9.97 9.86 2.48
N ASP A 319 10.55 10.82 3.19
CA ASP A 319 11.31 11.90 2.54
C ASP A 319 12.71 11.45 2.06
N ASP A 320 13.39 10.60 2.83
CA ASP A 320 14.78 10.19 2.58
C ASP A 320 14.97 8.66 2.49
N PHE A 321 13.91 7.89 2.76
CA PHE A 321 13.97 6.43 2.88
C PHE A 321 12.78 5.71 2.21
N TYR A 322 12.09 6.40 1.30
CA TYR A 322 10.99 5.82 0.52
C TYR A 322 11.47 4.63 -0.30
N LEU A 323 10.77 3.50 -0.17
CA LEU A 323 11.08 2.24 -0.88
C LEU A 323 12.48 1.65 -0.61
N ALA A 324 13.17 2.11 0.43
CA ALA A 324 14.49 1.60 0.80
C ALA A 324 14.45 0.27 1.59
N GLY A 325 13.26 -0.26 1.87
CA GLY A 325 13.06 -1.55 2.54
C GLY A 325 13.40 -1.52 4.03
N GLY A 326 13.69 -2.69 4.59
CA GLY A 326 14.11 -2.85 5.98
C GLY A 326 12.98 -3.16 6.96
N MET A 327 11.72 -3.20 6.54
CA MET A 327 10.61 -3.60 7.40
C MET A 327 10.63 -5.12 7.64
N ARG A 328 10.45 -5.55 8.90
CA ARG A 328 10.34 -6.98 9.22
C ARG A 328 8.93 -7.48 8.89
N VAL A 329 8.86 -8.56 8.11
CA VAL A 329 7.62 -9.26 7.75
C VAL A 329 7.70 -10.69 8.30
N GLY A 330 7.06 -10.94 9.43
CA GLY A 330 6.94 -12.28 10.01
C GLY A 330 5.75 -13.02 9.44
N ILE A 331 5.94 -14.28 9.06
CA ILE A 331 4.93 -15.13 8.43
C ILE A 331 4.91 -16.43 9.19
N TYR A 332 3.98 -16.58 10.11
CA TYR A 332 3.90 -17.80 10.89
C TYR A 332 3.05 -18.85 10.17
N PRO A 333 3.50 -20.13 10.04
CA PRO A 333 4.75 -20.74 10.54
C PRO A 333 5.86 -20.88 9.48
N HIS A 334 6.00 -19.94 8.55
CA HIS A 334 6.88 -20.04 7.38
C HIS A 334 8.27 -19.41 7.59
N GLY A 335 8.35 -18.27 8.28
CA GLY A 335 9.61 -17.63 8.62
C GLY A 335 9.52 -16.12 8.83
N MET A 336 10.68 -15.51 9.00
CA MET A 336 10.89 -14.08 9.23
C MET A 336 11.66 -13.49 8.07
N TYR A 337 11.05 -12.50 7.43
CA TYR A 337 11.59 -11.81 6.26
C TYR A 337 11.87 -10.35 6.61
N VAL A 338 12.71 -9.71 5.80
CA VAL A 338 12.93 -8.27 5.82
C VAL A 338 12.71 -7.76 4.40
N SER A 339 11.88 -6.73 4.24
CA SER A 339 11.53 -6.17 2.94
C SER A 339 12.76 -5.61 2.24
N ARG A 340 12.89 -5.86 0.94
CA ARG A 340 14.09 -5.49 0.16
C ARG A 340 14.12 -3.98 -0.12
N ASN A 341 15.31 -3.43 -0.23
CA ASN A 341 15.53 -2.13 -0.86
C ASN A 341 15.16 -2.15 -2.36
N LEU A 342 14.20 -1.33 -2.77
CA LEU A 342 13.72 -1.21 -4.15
C LEU A 342 14.32 -0.03 -4.91
N THR A 343 15.18 0.77 -4.27
CA THR A 343 15.81 1.94 -4.92
C THR A 343 16.84 1.52 -5.97
N SER A 344 17.32 2.48 -6.75
CA SER A 344 18.33 2.28 -7.80
C SER A 344 19.74 1.97 -7.28
N ASP A 345 19.94 1.82 -5.96
CA ASP A 345 21.24 1.48 -5.38
C ASP A 345 21.78 0.16 -5.97
N ARG A 346 23.04 0.19 -6.41
CA ARG A 346 23.66 -0.94 -7.13
C ARG A 346 24.11 -2.07 -6.19
N ALA A 347 24.43 -1.76 -4.94
CA ALA A 347 24.96 -2.75 -3.99
C ALA A 347 23.83 -3.49 -3.26
N THR A 348 22.84 -2.75 -2.77
CA THR A 348 21.79 -3.24 -1.88
C THR A 348 20.40 -3.21 -2.51
N GLY A 349 20.19 -2.35 -3.52
CA GLY A 349 18.91 -2.14 -4.20
C GLY A 349 18.72 -2.98 -5.47
N LEU A 350 18.09 -2.36 -6.47
CA LEU A 350 17.75 -2.92 -7.78
C LEU A 350 18.63 -2.40 -8.92
N GLY A 351 19.64 -1.55 -8.65
CA GLY A 351 20.43 -0.88 -9.69
C GLY A 351 21.17 -1.80 -10.65
N MET A 352 21.44 -3.05 -10.24
CA MET A 352 22.07 -4.08 -11.08
C MET A 352 21.08 -5.02 -11.77
N TRP A 353 19.77 -4.89 -11.50
CA TRP A 353 18.76 -5.75 -12.12
C TRP A 353 18.27 -5.12 -13.43
N THR A 354 17.98 -5.97 -14.40
CA THR A 354 17.22 -5.60 -15.60
C THR A 354 15.75 -5.35 -15.24
N GLU A 355 15.04 -4.59 -16.06
CA GLU A 355 13.62 -4.34 -15.83
C GLU A 355 12.81 -5.64 -15.87
N GLU A 356 13.20 -6.57 -16.75
CA GLU A 356 12.59 -7.89 -16.87
C GLU A 356 12.79 -8.74 -15.61
N GLN A 357 13.98 -8.67 -14.99
CA GLN A 357 14.23 -9.35 -13.72
C GLN A 357 13.39 -8.76 -12.58
N ILE A 358 13.18 -7.45 -12.57
CA ILE A 358 12.32 -6.78 -11.59
C ILE A 358 10.87 -7.20 -11.83
N ALA A 359 10.37 -7.09 -13.06
CA ALA A 359 9.01 -7.49 -13.43
C ALA A 359 8.72 -8.97 -13.10
N ASN A 360 9.67 -9.87 -13.38
CA ASN A 360 9.55 -11.29 -13.05
C ASN A 360 9.58 -11.55 -11.53
N ALA A 361 10.34 -10.76 -10.77
CA ALA A 361 10.33 -10.86 -9.32
C ALA A 361 8.97 -10.43 -8.73
N ILE A 362 8.37 -9.38 -9.28
CA ILE A 362 7.07 -8.84 -8.83
C ILE A 362 5.93 -9.80 -9.20
N ARG A 363 5.83 -10.18 -10.48
CA ARG A 363 4.70 -10.98 -10.99
C ARG A 363 4.78 -12.45 -10.61
N ASN A 364 5.99 -13.00 -10.55
CA ASN A 364 6.20 -14.44 -10.51
C ASN A 364 6.99 -14.90 -9.28
N GLY A 365 7.35 -13.98 -8.39
CA GLY A 365 8.19 -14.28 -7.23
C GLY A 365 9.58 -14.79 -7.63
N ARG A 366 10.07 -14.52 -8.84
CA ARG A 366 11.34 -15.07 -9.35
C ARG A 366 12.39 -13.99 -9.48
N SER A 367 13.20 -13.84 -8.43
CA SER A 367 14.39 -12.98 -8.48
C SER A 367 15.60 -13.72 -9.09
N PRO A 368 16.66 -12.99 -9.51
CA PRO A 368 17.88 -13.62 -10.02
C PRO A 368 18.49 -14.65 -9.06
N LYS A 369 18.45 -14.37 -7.75
CA LYS A 369 19.12 -15.18 -6.73
C LYS A 369 18.22 -16.24 -6.08
N ARG A 370 16.90 -16.04 -6.03
CA ARG A 370 15.98 -16.90 -5.27
C ARG A 370 14.51 -16.79 -5.71
N VAL A 371 13.69 -17.74 -5.28
CA VAL A 371 12.22 -17.60 -5.29
C VAL A 371 11.77 -16.85 -4.04
N LEU A 372 10.83 -15.92 -4.21
CA LEU A 372 10.24 -15.12 -3.17
C LEU A 372 9.05 -15.88 -2.55
N SER A 373 8.88 -15.75 -1.24
CA SER A 373 7.70 -16.28 -0.58
C SER A 373 6.44 -15.61 -1.15
N PRO A 374 5.40 -16.38 -1.55
CA PRO A 374 4.14 -15.86 -2.09
C PRO A 374 3.32 -15.01 -1.12
N HIS A 375 3.70 -14.99 0.16
CA HIS A 375 3.02 -14.20 1.20
C HIS A 375 3.91 -13.07 1.75
N ALA A 376 5.25 -13.23 1.74
CA ALA A 376 6.17 -12.17 2.17
C ALA A 376 6.23 -11.04 1.15
N MET A 377 6.24 -11.46 -0.12
CA MET A 377 5.95 -10.62 -1.24
C MET A 377 4.67 -11.23 -1.83
N PRO A 378 3.52 -10.54 -1.78
CA PRO A 378 2.21 -11.08 -2.18
C PRO A 378 2.06 -11.26 -3.71
N TRP A 379 3.04 -11.88 -4.36
CA TRP A 379 3.10 -12.04 -5.82
C TRP A 379 1.98 -12.91 -6.36
N ILE A 380 1.31 -13.72 -5.53
CA ILE A 380 0.11 -14.47 -5.93
C ILE A 380 -1.06 -13.56 -6.33
N PHE A 381 -1.13 -12.35 -5.76
CA PHE A 381 -2.08 -11.32 -6.17
C PHE A 381 -1.51 -10.45 -7.30
N LEU A 382 -0.22 -10.08 -7.18
CA LEU A 382 0.46 -9.25 -8.17
C LEU A 382 0.75 -9.98 -9.49
N HIS A 383 0.56 -11.30 -9.58
CA HIS A 383 0.63 -12.03 -10.84
C HIS A 383 -0.40 -11.52 -11.86
N ALA A 384 -1.52 -10.96 -11.38
CA ALA A 384 -2.55 -10.34 -12.21
C ALA A 384 -2.08 -9.05 -12.91
N LEU A 385 -0.96 -8.45 -12.48
CA LEU A 385 -0.31 -7.37 -13.22
C LEU A 385 -0.08 -7.80 -14.66
N THR A 386 -0.30 -6.88 -15.60
CA THR A 386 0.13 -7.11 -16.99
C THR A 386 1.65 -7.06 -17.07
N GLN A 387 2.22 -7.62 -18.14
CA GLN A 387 3.68 -7.52 -18.33
C GLN A 387 4.11 -6.05 -18.46
N ASP A 388 3.32 -5.25 -19.17
CA ASP A 388 3.61 -3.84 -19.38
C ASP A 388 3.53 -3.02 -18.08
N ASP A 389 2.57 -3.33 -17.20
CA ASP A 389 2.47 -2.68 -15.89
C ASP A 389 3.67 -3.04 -15.00
N ALA A 390 4.09 -4.30 -14.97
CA ALA A 390 5.25 -4.71 -14.19
C ALA A 390 6.57 -4.12 -14.73
N LEU A 391 6.69 -3.96 -16.05
CA LEU A 391 7.80 -3.24 -16.68
C LEU A 391 7.73 -1.74 -16.39
N ALA A 392 6.54 -1.14 -16.37
CA ALA A 392 6.35 0.26 -16.00
C ALA A 392 6.82 0.54 -14.57
N ILE A 393 6.39 -0.30 -13.63
CA ILE A 393 6.87 -0.28 -12.25
C ILE A 393 8.39 -0.41 -12.22
N ALA A 394 8.97 -1.38 -12.94
CA ALA A 394 10.42 -1.57 -12.98
C ALA A 394 11.17 -0.33 -13.50
N SER A 395 10.69 0.30 -14.58
CA SER A 395 11.29 1.52 -15.12
C SER A 395 11.27 2.66 -14.11
N TYR A 396 10.14 2.90 -13.43
CA TYR A 396 10.06 3.93 -12.39
C TYR A 396 10.95 3.63 -11.18
N LEU A 397 11.00 2.39 -10.69
CA LEU A 397 11.87 2.03 -9.57
C LEU A 397 13.36 2.33 -9.87
N LYS A 398 13.77 2.23 -11.14
CA LYS A 398 15.13 2.58 -11.58
C LYS A 398 15.41 4.08 -11.63
N THR A 399 14.38 4.94 -11.63
CA THR A 399 14.55 6.40 -11.54
C THR A 399 14.68 6.90 -10.10
N LEU A 400 14.36 6.07 -9.11
CA LEU A 400 14.42 6.47 -7.70
C LEU A 400 15.86 6.81 -7.29
N PRO A 401 16.06 7.83 -6.44
CA PRO A 401 17.37 8.09 -5.83
C PRO A 401 17.91 6.84 -5.11
N PRO A 402 19.21 6.51 -5.24
CA PRO A 402 19.76 5.34 -4.59
C PRO A 402 19.86 5.56 -3.07
N VAL A 403 19.33 4.61 -2.29
CA VAL A 403 19.52 4.56 -0.83
C VAL A 403 20.24 3.27 -0.50
N ARG A 404 21.32 3.31 0.28
CA ARG A 404 22.03 2.10 0.68
C ARG A 404 21.37 1.50 1.93
N ASN A 405 20.75 0.33 1.78
CA ASN A 405 20.14 -0.42 2.88
C ASN A 405 20.23 -1.93 2.61
N GLU A 406 21.23 -2.58 3.21
CA GLU A 406 21.41 -4.02 3.09
C GLU A 406 20.41 -4.74 4.00
N VAL A 407 19.77 -5.80 3.50
CA VAL A 407 18.78 -6.56 4.27
C VAL A 407 19.23 -8.00 4.45
N PRO A 408 19.06 -8.59 5.64
CA PRO A 408 19.59 -9.91 5.93
C PRO A 408 18.76 -11.02 5.26
N ALA A 409 19.29 -12.25 5.25
CA ALA A 409 18.58 -13.39 4.71
C ALA A 409 17.36 -13.79 5.58
N PRO A 410 16.32 -14.44 5.04
CA PRO A 410 15.20 -14.89 5.83
C PRO A 410 15.60 -15.92 6.89
N LEU A 411 14.93 -15.88 8.04
CA LEU A 411 15.03 -16.92 9.05
C LEU A 411 13.83 -17.86 8.92
N HIS A 412 14.06 -19.15 8.99
CA HIS A 412 13.07 -20.20 8.82
C HIS A 412 12.96 -21.03 10.10
N TYR A 413 11.72 -21.36 10.47
CA TYR A 413 11.46 -22.28 11.56
C TYR A 413 12.01 -23.69 11.26
N GLY A 414 12.13 -24.51 12.31
CA GLY A 414 12.51 -25.91 12.21
C GLY A 414 11.51 -26.70 11.36
N VAL A 415 12.01 -27.72 10.68
CA VAL A 415 11.25 -28.59 9.77
C VAL A 415 10.09 -29.25 10.50
N VAL A 416 10.28 -29.71 11.73
CA VAL A 416 9.25 -30.40 12.50
C VAL A 416 8.09 -29.45 12.83
N GLU A 417 8.40 -28.26 13.35
CA GLU A 417 7.39 -27.25 13.64
C GLU A 417 6.61 -26.87 12.38
N THR A 418 7.30 -26.63 11.27
CA THR A 418 6.67 -26.30 10.00
C THR A 418 5.77 -27.44 9.51
N ILE A 419 6.21 -28.70 9.55
CA ILE A 419 5.41 -29.85 9.09
C ILE A 419 4.19 -30.05 10.00
N VAL A 420 4.38 -30.05 11.32
CA VAL A 420 3.27 -30.22 12.28
C VAL A 420 2.23 -29.13 12.06
N ALA A 421 2.65 -27.87 11.96
CA ALA A 421 1.72 -26.77 11.72
C ALA A 421 0.99 -26.92 10.37
N LYS A 422 1.66 -27.39 9.32
CA LYS A 422 1.03 -27.64 8.01
C LYS A 422 0.05 -28.81 8.04
N VAL A 423 0.39 -29.91 8.71
CA VAL A 423 -0.47 -31.10 8.84
C VAL A 423 -1.72 -30.78 9.65
N VAL A 424 -1.56 -30.11 10.80
CA VAL A 424 -2.69 -29.68 11.65
C VAL A 424 -3.60 -28.70 10.90
N ALA A 425 -3.04 -27.87 10.02
CA ALA A 425 -3.80 -26.89 9.24
C ALA A 425 -4.51 -27.46 7.99
N GLY A 426 -4.15 -28.67 7.53
CA GLY A 426 -4.70 -29.32 6.32
C GLY A 426 -3.91 -29.06 5.03
N LEU A 427 -3.73 -30.12 4.22
CA LEU A 427 -3.15 -30.08 2.86
C LEU A 427 -4.20 -29.64 1.82
N PRO A 428 -3.82 -29.11 0.63
CA PRO A 428 -2.47 -29.04 0.06
C PRO A 428 -1.75 -27.70 0.23
N ALA A 429 -2.33 -26.74 0.96
CA ALA A 429 -1.81 -25.38 1.05
C ALA A 429 -2.03 -24.78 2.45
N ALA A 430 -1.29 -25.26 3.45
CA ALA A 430 -1.27 -24.57 4.74
C ALA A 430 -0.54 -23.22 4.58
N GLY A 431 -1.31 -22.22 4.16
CA GLY A 431 -0.92 -20.81 4.14
C GLY A 431 -0.54 -20.32 5.55
N PRO A 432 -0.06 -19.08 5.67
CA PRO A 432 0.18 -18.51 6.98
C PRO A 432 -1.09 -18.52 7.84
N THR A 433 -0.92 -18.33 9.14
CA THR A 433 -2.04 -18.00 10.05
C THR A 433 -1.95 -16.57 10.57
N LEU A 434 -0.74 -16.01 10.60
CA LEU A 434 -0.46 -14.65 11.05
C LEU A 434 0.66 -14.04 10.19
N LEU A 435 0.41 -12.83 9.69
CA LEU A 435 1.42 -11.92 9.19
C LEU A 435 1.72 -10.88 10.29
N SER A 436 2.97 -10.50 10.45
CA SER A 436 3.36 -9.45 11.40
C SER A 436 4.33 -8.46 10.79
N TYR A 437 4.10 -7.17 11.04
CA TYR A 437 4.93 -6.07 10.56
C TYR A 437 5.48 -5.31 11.77
N ALA A 438 6.79 -5.09 11.81
CA ALA A 438 7.43 -4.36 12.92
C ALA A 438 8.01 -3.03 12.45
N ASP A 439 7.88 -2.02 13.29
CA ASP A 439 8.47 -0.69 13.12
C ASP A 439 10.00 -0.70 13.21
N GLY A 440 10.63 0.31 12.61
CA GLY A 440 12.08 0.44 12.52
C GLY A 440 12.71 -0.27 11.32
N ASN A 441 14.04 -0.18 11.23
CA ASN A 441 14.85 -0.79 10.19
C ASN A 441 15.51 -2.07 10.71
N PHE A 442 15.29 -3.19 10.03
CA PHE A 442 15.87 -4.50 10.31
C PHE A 442 17.02 -4.86 9.35
N GLY A 443 17.43 -3.93 8.50
CA GLY A 443 18.62 -4.02 7.67
C GLY A 443 19.90 -4.31 8.47
N GLN A 444 20.96 -4.70 7.77
CA GLN A 444 22.27 -4.96 8.35
C GLN A 444 23.05 -3.66 8.50
N THR A 445 23.62 -3.45 9.68
CA THR A 445 24.63 -2.40 9.89
C THR A 445 25.95 -2.88 9.30
N THR A 446 26.70 -1.99 8.67
CA THR A 446 27.93 -2.29 7.93
C THR A 446 29.07 -2.88 8.77
N THR A 447 28.88 -3.05 10.09
CA THR A 447 29.86 -3.54 11.04
C THR A 447 29.27 -4.72 11.83
N GLY A 448 29.58 -5.95 11.42
CA GLY A 448 29.23 -7.16 12.18
C GLY A 448 29.01 -8.40 11.31
N PRO A 449 28.94 -9.59 11.94
CA PRO A 449 28.61 -10.82 11.23
C PRO A 449 27.20 -10.74 10.62
N PRO A 450 26.93 -11.51 9.54
CA PRO A 450 25.58 -11.60 8.97
C PRO A 450 24.55 -11.97 10.04
N ARG A 451 23.41 -11.27 10.05
CA ARG A 451 22.38 -11.49 11.08
C ARG A 451 21.74 -12.89 11.01
N ASP A 452 21.91 -13.60 9.91
CA ASP A 452 21.47 -14.98 9.70
C ASP A 452 22.55 -16.04 10.04
N LEU A 453 23.73 -15.64 10.53
CA LEU A 453 24.84 -16.55 10.83
C LEU A 453 24.45 -17.70 11.76
N GLY A 454 23.66 -17.43 12.81
CA GLY A 454 23.20 -18.47 13.72
C GLY A 454 22.39 -19.56 13.01
N GLN A 455 21.58 -19.20 12.02
CA GLN A 455 20.81 -20.16 11.24
C GLN A 455 21.72 -21.01 10.35
N ARG A 456 22.73 -20.40 9.73
CA ARG A 456 23.70 -21.11 8.91
C ARG A 456 24.42 -22.16 9.74
N ILE A 457 24.93 -21.77 10.91
CA ILE A 457 25.61 -22.71 11.84
C ILE A 457 24.69 -23.88 12.21
N LEU A 458 23.42 -23.61 12.53
CA LEU A 458 22.47 -24.67 12.86
C LEU A 458 22.19 -25.61 11.67
N VAL A 459 22.03 -25.06 10.47
CA VAL A 459 21.81 -25.85 9.25
C VAL A 459 23.05 -26.68 8.90
N ASP A 460 24.24 -26.09 8.98
CA ASP A 460 25.51 -26.78 8.72
C ASP A 460 25.72 -27.90 9.75
N ALA A 461 25.40 -27.66 11.02
CA ALA A 461 25.43 -28.68 12.07
C ALA A 461 24.41 -29.81 11.83
N GLN A 462 23.22 -29.51 11.27
CA GLN A 462 22.25 -30.53 10.88
C GLN A 462 22.82 -31.43 9.78
N TRP A 463 23.43 -30.84 8.73
CA TRP A 463 24.08 -31.60 7.66
C TRP A 463 25.24 -32.45 8.16
N LEU A 464 26.08 -31.88 9.03
CA LEU A 464 27.19 -32.62 9.64
C LEU A 464 26.68 -33.78 10.51
N THR A 465 25.61 -33.57 11.27
CA THR A 465 24.97 -34.62 12.08
C THR A 465 24.41 -35.74 11.22
N LEU A 466 23.77 -35.42 10.10
CA LEU A 466 23.28 -36.41 9.13
C LEU A 466 24.44 -37.22 8.54
N LEU A 467 25.52 -36.55 8.11
CA LEU A 467 26.69 -37.18 7.51
C LEU A 467 27.42 -38.07 8.51
N LEU A 468 27.77 -37.55 9.68
CA LEU A 468 28.42 -38.32 10.75
C LEU A 468 27.52 -39.44 11.25
N GLY A 469 26.23 -39.17 11.43
CA GLY A 469 25.23 -40.17 11.81
C GLY A 469 25.18 -41.33 10.83
N ALA A 470 25.16 -41.06 9.52
CA ALA A 470 25.18 -42.07 8.47
C ALA A 470 26.49 -42.89 8.47
N VAL A 471 27.65 -42.22 8.59
CA VAL A 471 28.96 -42.89 8.68
C VAL A 471 29.03 -43.79 9.92
N LEU A 472 28.69 -43.26 11.09
CA LEU A 472 28.71 -44.04 12.34
C LEU A 472 27.69 -45.18 12.31
N PHE A 473 26.53 -44.98 11.67
CA PHE A 473 25.51 -46.01 11.52
C PHE A 473 26.02 -47.16 10.63
N PHE A 474 26.76 -46.83 9.57
CA PHE A 474 27.40 -47.83 8.71
C PHE A 474 28.41 -48.68 9.50
N PHE A 475 29.26 -48.05 10.31
CA PHE A 475 30.32 -48.72 11.08
C PHE A 475 29.89 -49.30 12.43
N ALA A 476 28.68 -49.02 12.91
CA ALA A 476 28.17 -49.52 14.19
C ALA A 476 27.78 -51.01 14.15
N GLY A 477 28.09 -51.71 15.24
CA GLY A 477 27.91 -53.16 15.39
C GLY A 477 29.12 -53.97 14.89
N PRO A 478 29.06 -55.31 15.02
CA PRO A 478 30.16 -56.19 14.63
C PRO A 478 30.43 -56.13 13.11
N PRO A 479 31.69 -56.24 12.66
CA PRO A 479 32.08 -56.11 11.25
C PRO A 479 31.28 -57.02 10.30
N GLU A 480 30.99 -58.23 10.75
CA GLU A 480 30.21 -59.25 10.03
C GLU A 480 28.79 -58.79 9.69
N ARG A 481 28.21 -57.89 10.50
CA ARG A 481 26.84 -57.38 10.29
C ARG A 481 26.81 -56.05 9.54
N ARG A 482 27.97 -55.56 9.08
CA ARG A 482 28.06 -54.26 8.41
C ARG A 482 27.45 -54.28 7.01
N LEU A 483 27.69 -55.36 6.26
CA LEU A 483 27.15 -55.57 4.92
C LEU A 483 26.07 -56.67 4.93
N PRO A 484 25.04 -56.58 4.07
CA PRO A 484 24.03 -57.62 3.96
C PRO A 484 24.62 -58.92 3.40
N HIS A 485 24.21 -60.07 3.93
CA HIS A 485 24.51 -61.38 3.37
C HIS A 485 23.34 -61.86 2.48
N GLY A 486 23.65 -62.22 1.23
CA GLY A 486 22.69 -62.75 0.26
C GLY A 486 21.72 -61.73 -0.35
N ALA A 487 21.04 -62.13 -1.43
CA ALA A 487 20.18 -61.26 -2.23
C ALA A 487 19.03 -60.61 -1.43
N ARG A 488 18.42 -61.34 -0.48
CA ARG A 488 17.33 -60.81 0.38
C ARG A 488 17.80 -59.70 1.32
N GLY A 489 19.04 -59.78 1.83
CA GLY A 489 19.62 -58.73 2.67
C GLY A 489 19.87 -57.45 1.89
N TRP A 490 20.41 -57.58 0.68
CA TRP A 490 20.61 -56.46 -0.24
C TRP A 490 19.29 -55.82 -0.67
N LEU A 491 18.27 -56.62 -1.00
CA LEU A 491 16.92 -56.13 -1.30
C LEU A 491 16.31 -55.33 -0.15
N LYS A 492 16.42 -55.81 1.10
CA LYS A 492 15.95 -55.07 2.28
C LYS A 492 16.71 -53.75 2.48
N LEU A 493 18.03 -53.75 2.31
CA LEU A 493 18.83 -52.54 2.42
C LEU A 493 18.42 -51.51 1.36
N VAL A 494 18.28 -51.94 0.10
CA VAL A 494 17.80 -51.10 -1.01
C VAL A 494 16.41 -50.56 -0.71
N GLY A 495 15.48 -51.39 -0.20
CA GLY A 495 14.14 -50.95 0.17
C GLY A 495 14.11 -49.91 1.28
N VAL A 496 14.92 -50.09 2.34
CA VAL A 496 15.02 -49.12 3.45
C VAL A 496 15.67 -47.82 3.00
N VAL A 497 16.80 -47.89 2.28
CA VAL A 497 17.47 -46.71 1.74
C VAL A 497 16.55 -45.98 0.77
N GLY A 498 15.89 -46.70 -0.11
CA GLY A 498 14.87 -46.16 -1.02
C GLY A 498 13.74 -45.47 -0.26
N GLY A 499 13.19 -46.08 0.79
CA GLY A 499 12.16 -45.50 1.65
C GLY A 499 12.62 -44.21 2.36
N ILE A 500 13.84 -44.18 2.89
CA ILE A 500 14.42 -42.99 3.54
C ILE A 500 14.64 -41.87 2.52
N ILE A 501 15.18 -42.19 1.34
CA ILE A 501 15.34 -41.22 0.25
C ILE A 501 13.97 -40.66 -0.15
N LEU A 502 12.97 -41.51 -0.28
CA LEU A 502 11.62 -41.10 -0.69
C LEU A 502 10.93 -40.23 0.37
N LEU A 503 11.09 -40.54 1.66
CA LEU A 503 10.68 -39.70 2.79
C LEU A 503 11.44 -38.36 2.83
N GLY A 504 12.75 -38.38 2.58
CA GLY A 504 13.58 -37.18 2.54
C GLY A 504 13.23 -36.28 1.35
N VAL A 505 12.98 -36.85 0.17
CA VAL A 505 12.49 -36.15 -1.02
C VAL A 505 11.09 -35.59 -0.75
N PHE A 506 10.18 -36.38 -0.18
CA PHE A 506 8.84 -35.93 0.16
C PHE A 506 8.85 -34.80 1.20
N GLY A 507 9.65 -34.92 2.26
CA GLY A 507 9.84 -33.86 3.25
C GLY A 507 10.48 -32.60 2.66
N GLY A 508 11.49 -32.77 1.80
CA GLY A 508 12.13 -31.68 1.06
C GLY A 508 11.15 -30.97 0.11
N VAL A 509 10.30 -31.73 -0.59
CA VAL A 509 9.22 -31.20 -1.44
C VAL A 509 8.20 -30.46 -0.58
N LEU A 510 7.75 -30.98 0.56
CA LEU A 510 6.79 -30.29 1.45
C LEU A 510 7.37 -29.02 2.10
N TYR A 511 8.67 -29.01 2.37
CA TYR A 511 9.36 -27.85 2.93
C TYR A 511 9.58 -26.77 1.87
N ALA A 512 10.10 -27.16 0.71
CA ALA A 512 10.48 -26.25 -0.36
C ALA A 512 9.36 -25.95 -1.38
N THR A 513 8.21 -26.63 -1.34
CA THR A 513 7.12 -26.50 -2.34
C THR A 513 6.76 -25.05 -2.69
N PRO A 514 6.62 -24.12 -1.72
CA PRO A 514 6.33 -22.72 -2.02
C PRO A 514 7.47 -21.97 -2.74
N THR A 515 8.67 -22.53 -2.76
CA THR A 515 9.90 -21.93 -3.28
C THR A 515 10.55 -22.75 -4.41
N LEU A 516 9.95 -23.88 -4.82
CA LEU A 516 10.46 -24.68 -5.92
C LEU A 516 10.26 -23.94 -7.24
N ARG A 517 11.35 -23.69 -7.96
CA ARG A 517 11.34 -23.09 -9.30
C ARG A 517 10.59 -23.92 -10.36
N ILE A 518 10.23 -25.16 -10.06
CA ILE A 518 9.62 -26.11 -11.01
C ILE A 518 8.12 -25.90 -11.21
N ILE A 519 7.41 -25.33 -10.21
CA ILE A 519 5.97 -25.09 -10.34
C ILE A 519 5.77 -23.78 -11.11
N PRO A 520 5.02 -23.78 -12.22
CA PRO A 520 4.73 -22.55 -12.96
C PRO A 520 3.99 -21.54 -12.06
N PRO A 521 4.41 -20.26 -12.02
CA PRO A 521 3.78 -19.21 -11.21
C PRO A 521 2.27 -19.11 -11.40
N GLU A 522 1.79 -19.26 -12.63
CA GLU A 522 0.39 -19.21 -13.01
C GLU A 522 -0.44 -20.31 -12.37
N GLN A 523 0.14 -21.48 -12.09
CA GLN A 523 -0.55 -22.56 -11.38
C GLN A 523 -0.73 -22.21 -9.89
N ILE A 524 0.23 -21.50 -9.31
CA ILE A 524 0.18 -21.07 -7.90
C ILE A 524 -0.81 -19.90 -7.76
N ALA A 525 -0.65 -18.87 -8.59
CA ALA A 525 -1.49 -17.67 -8.57
C ALA A 525 -2.94 -17.99 -9.02
N GLY A 526 -3.12 -18.90 -9.98
CA GLY A 526 -4.43 -19.29 -10.50
C GLY A 526 -5.36 -19.89 -9.45
N GLY A 527 -4.85 -20.42 -8.34
CA GLY A 527 -5.66 -20.84 -7.20
C GLY A 527 -6.41 -19.66 -6.56
N ILE A 528 -5.71 -18.55 -6.32
CA ILE A 528 -6.27 -17.33 -5.74
C ILE A 528 -7.11 -16.56 -6.77
N ASP A 529 -6.65 -16.46 -8.01
CA ASP A 529 -7.40 -15.75 -9.05
C ASP A 529 -8.81 -16.32 -9.25
N ARG A 530 -8.97 -17.65 -9.16
CA ARG A 530 -10.28 -18.33 -9.24
C ARG A 530 -11.20 -18.04 -8.06
N THR A 531 -10.65 -17.71 -6.88
CA THR A 531 -11.46 -17.33 -5.71
C THR A 531 -11.87 -15.86 -5.72
N ILE A 532 -11.25 -15.05 -6.59
CA ILE A 532 -11.68 -13.69 -6.86
C ILE A 532 -12.88 -13.73 -7.83
N PRO A 533 -14.02 -13.10 -7.50
CA PRO A 533 -15.20 -13.08 -8.35
C PRO A 533 -14.89 -12.73 -9.80
N GLN A 534 -15.36 -13.58 -10.71
CA GLN A 534 -15.13 -13.41 -12.14
C GLN A 534 -16.20 -12.51 -12.74
N LEU A 535 -15.78 -11.65 -13.65
CA LEU A 535 -16.71 -10.79 -14.39
C LEU A 535 -17.43 -11.59 -15.46
N ASN A 536 -18.70 -11.26 -15.69
CA ASN A 536 -19.41 -11.65 -16.90
C ASN A 536 -19.60 -10.40 -17.78
N PRO A 537 -18.75 -10.20 -18.81
CA PRO A 537 -18.82 -9.04 -19.69
C PRO A 537 -20.21 -8.83 -20.33
N ALA A 538 -20.95 -9.92 -20.60
CA ALA A 538 -22.28 -9.84 -21.21
C ALA A 538 -23.35 -9.20 -20.32
N ARG A 539 -23.09 -9.04 -19.01
CA ARG A 539 -23.99 -8.32 -18.09
C ARG A 539 -23.83 -6.81 -18.15
N PHE A 540 -22.81 -6.31 -18.83
CA PHE A 540 -22.59 -4.88 -18.96
C PHE A 540 -23.21 -4.38 -20.26
N GLY A 541 -24.15 -3.44 -20.16
CA GLY A 541 -24.90 -2.91 -21.31
C GLY A 541 -24.06 -2.09 -22.31
N SER A 542 -22.75 -1.94 -22.10
CA SER A 542 -21.84 -1.35 -23.08
C SER A 542 -20.40 -1.88 -22.91
N PRO A 543 -19.58 -1.89 -23.98
CA PRO A 543 -18.17 -2.26 -23.91
C PRO A 543 -17.35 -1.40 -22.93
N GLU A 544 -17.64 -0.09 -22.85
CA GLU A 544 -16.94 0.84 -21.96
C GLU A 544 -17.19 0.49 -20.49
N ARG A 545 -18.43 0.15 -20.14
CA ARG A 545 -18.78 -0.27 -18.78
C ARG A 545 -18.16 -1.62 -18.43
N ALA A 546 -18.07 -2.54 -19.40
CA ALA A 546 -17.37 -3.81 -19.22
C ALA A 546 -15.86 -3.58 -18.98
N ALA A 547 -15.23 -2.68 -19.74
CA ALA A 547 -13.82 -2.32 -19.58
C ALA A 547 -13.55 -1.66 -18.22
N LEU A 548 -14.44 -0.76 -17.78
CA LEU A 548 -14.35 -0.12 -16.46
C LEU A 548 -14.46 -1.15 -15.33
N ALA A 549 -15.37 -2.12 -15.45
CA ALA A 549 -15.48 -3.22 -14.48
C ALA A 549 -14.24 -4.12 -14.49
N ALA A 550 -13.70 -4.45 -15.67
CA ALA A 550 -12.47 -5.23 -15.82
C ALA A 550 -11.27 -4.55 -15.15
N ARG A 551 -11.15 -3.23 -15.33
CA ARG A 551 -10.15 -2.43 -14.60
C ARG A 551 -10.39 -2.48 -13.09
N GLY A 552 -11.64 -2.45 -12.64
CA GLY A 552 -11.99 -2.56 -11.23
C GLY A 552 -11.55 -3.89 -10.61
N ARG A 553 -11.78 -5.01 -11.31
CA ARG A 553 -11.30 -6.33 -10.88
C ARG A 553 -9.78 -6.38 -10.80
N TYR A 554 -9.11 -5.79 -11.79
CA TYR A 554 -7.65 -5.68 -11.82
C TYR A 554 -7.14 -4.95 -10.58
N VAL A 555 -7.64 -3.74 -10.30
CA VAL A 555 -7.25 -2.94 -9.12
C VAL A 555 -7.58 -3.68 -7.82
N PHE A 556 -8.76 -4.30 -7.71
CA PHE A 556 -9.13 -5.11 -6.54
C PHE A 556 -8.13 -6.25 -6.25
N SER A 557 -7.57 -6.84 -7.31
CA SER A 557 -6.61 -7.93 -7.22
C SER A 557 -5.22 -7.43 -6.82
N VAL A 558 -4.68 -6.43 -7.52
CA VAL A 558 -3.27 -6.01 -7.35
C VAL A 558 -3.07 -4.95 -6.26
N ALA A 559 -4.11 -4.22 -5.88
CA ALA A 559 -4.03 -3.14 -4.88
C ALA A 559 -4.51 -3.58 -3.48
N SER A 560 -4.17 -4.81 -3.10
CA SER A 560 -4.38 -5.40 -1.77
C SER A 560 -5.82 -5.54 -1.25
N CYS A 561 -6.86 -5.16 -2.01
CA CYS A 561 -8.26 -5.35 -1.58
C CYS A 561 -8.56 -6.83 -1.32
N ALA A 562 -8.23 -7.72 -2.27
CA ALA A 562 -8.40 -9.16 -2.15
C ALA A 562 -7.57 -9.79 -1.01
N MET A 563 -6.42 -9.18 -0.68
CA MET A 563 -5.55 -9.63 0.41
C MET A 563 -6.13 -9.29 1.79
N CYS A 564 -6.66 -8.07 1.95
CA CYS A 564 -7.17 -7.59 3.23
C CYS A 564 -8.63 -7.99 3.48
N HIS A 565 -9.51 -7.81 2.49
CA HIS A 565 -10.94 -8.06 2.60
C HIS A 565 -11.34 -9.50 2.26
N GLY A 566 -10.37 -10.37 1.98
CA GLY A 566 -10.60 -11.70 1.42
C GLY A 566 -10.85 -11.65 -0.09
N SER A 567 -10.61 -12.77 -0.78
CA SER A 567 -10.72 -12.82 -2.24
C SER A 567 -12.14 -12.56 -2.75
N ASP A 568 -13.16 -12.87 -1.93
CA ASP A 568 -14.58 -12.61 -2.21
C ASP A 568 -15.08 -11.26 -1.64
N GLY A 569 -14.23 -10.52 -0.92
CA GLY A 569 -14.58 -9.24 -0.29
C GLY A 569 -15.43 -9.36 0.99
N SER A 570 -15.68 -10.56 1.50
CA SER A 570 -16.57 -10.78 2.67
C SER A 570 -15.98 -10.32 4.02
N GLY A 571 -14.68 -10.02 4.08
CA GLY A 571 -14.01 -9.48 5.25
C GLY A 571 -13.88 -10.47 6.42
N GLY A 572 -13.74 -9.93 7.64
CA GLY A 572 -13.66 -10.70 8.89
C GLY A 572 -12.25 -11.06 9.37
N LEU A 573 -11.23 -10.75 8.56
CA LEU A 573 -9.84 -10.82 9.00
C LEU A 573 -9.58 -9.82 10.13
N LYS A 574 -8.69 -10.17 11.06
CA LYS A 574 -8.37 -9.35 12.24
C LYS A 574 -7.03 -8.67 12.07
N ILE A 575 -6.96 -7.42 12.54
CA ILE A 575 -5.73 -6.66 12.69
C ILE A 575 -5.65 -6.17 14.15
N SER A 576 -4.51 -6.32 14.81
CA SER A 576 -4.30 -5.76 16.16
C SER A 576 -2.94 -5.11 16.26
N TRP A 577 -2.92 -3.89 16.80
CA TRP A 577 -1.71 -3.14 17.08
C TRP A 577 -1.99 -2.08 18.14
N LYS A 578 -1.15 -1.98 19.18
CA LYS A 578 -1.35 -1.05 20.31
C LYS A 578 -1.69 0.39 19.90
N PRO A 579 -1.05 1.01 18.89
CA PRO A 579 -1.40 2.35 18.43
C PRO A 579 -2.84 2.54 17.95
N PHE A 580 -3.52 1.52 17.42
CA PHE A 580 -4.89 1.68 16.93
C PHE A 580 -5.93 0.72 17.51
N GLY A 581 -5.50 -0.22 18.34
CA GLY A 581 -6.34 -1.24 18.96
C GLY A 581 -6.57 -2.46 18.06
N THR A 582 -7.77 -3.04 18.13
CA THR A 582 -8.18 -4.17 17.29
C THR A 582 -9.17 -3.73 16.22
N LEU A 583 -8.88 -4.05 14.97
CA LEU A 583 -9.75 -3.81 13.82
C LEU A 583 -10.15 -5.13 13.18
N TRP A 584 -11.38 -5.18 12.67
CA TRP A 584 -11.85 -6.25 11.81
C TRP A 584 -12.07 -5.69 10.41
N VAL A 585 -11.47 -6.35 9.42
CA VAL A 585 -11.59 -5.93 8.03
C VAL A 585 -13.05 -6.06 7.60
N ARG A 586 -13.57 -5.00 7.01
CA ARG A 586 -15.00 -4.87 6.70
C ARG A 586 -15.41 -5.76 5.53
N ASN A 587 -16.64 -6.23 5.57
CA ASN A 587 -17.31 -6.80 4.41
C ASN A 587 -17.59 -5.68 3.40
N ILE A 588 -17.04 -5.82 2.19
CA ILE A 588 -17.17 -4.86 1.09
C ILE A 588 -17.97 -5.43 -0.09
N THR A 589 -18.69 -6.53 0.13
CA THR A 589 -19.67 -7.05 -0.83
C THR A 589 -20.90 -6.14 -0.88
N PRO A 590 -21.74 -6.22 -1.92
CA PRO A 590 -22.94 -5.40 -2.04
C PRO A 590 -24.10 -5.87 -1.14
N ASP A 591 -23.86 -6.71 -0.13
CA ASP A 591 -24.87 -7.02 0.89
C ASP A 591 -25.28 -5.72 1.61
N SER A 592 -26.59 -5.48 1.71
CA SER A 592 -27.13 -4.22 2.25
C SER A 592 -27.16 -4.15 3.77
N GLY A 593 -27.06 -5.28 4.47
CA GLY A 593 -27.13 -5.33 5.93
C GLY A 593 -25.77 -5.32 6.63
N SER A 594 -24.78 -5.97 6.03
CA SER A 594 -23.45 -6.18 6.61
C SER A 594 -22.30 -5.73 5.72
N GLY A 595 -22.56 -5.50 4.43
CA GLY A 595 -21.61 -4.99 3.45
C GLY A 595 -21.83 -3.51 3.10
N ILE A 596 -21.37 -3.10 1.91
CA ILE A 596 -21.47 -1.73 1.39
C ILE A 596 -22.70 -1.53 0.48
N GLY A 597 -23.63 -2.49 0.44
CA GLY A 597 -24.78 -2.47 -0.46
C GLY A 597 -25.66 -1.22 -0.33
N ALA A 598 -25.80 -0.71 0.90
CA ALA A 598 -26.58 0.48 1.21
C ALA A 598 -25.79 1.80 1.07
N TRP A 599 -24.47 1.75 0.91
CA TRP A 599 -23.64 2.95 0.79
C TRP A 599 -23.75 3.51 -0.62
N SER A 600 -23.75 4.83 -0.74
CA SER A 600 -23.59 5.53 -2.01
C SER A 600 -22.17 5.39 -2.56
N ASP A 601 -22.00 5.59 -3.86
CA ASP A 601 -20.68 5.59 -4.50
C ASP A 601 -19.78 6.71 -3.94
N ALA A 602 -20.35 7.85 -3.57
CA ALA A 602 -19.60 8.94 -2.94
C ALA A 602 -19.04 8.53 -1.57
N GLU A 603 -19.83 7.82 -0.74
CA GLU A 603 -19.38 7.32 0.56
C GLU A 603 -18.29 6.26 0.42
N ILE A 604 -18.43 5.34 -0.54
CA ILE A 604 -17.41 4.33 -0.83
C ILE A 604 -16.11 5.00 -1.31
N ALA A 605 -16.19 5.94 -2.26
CA ALA A 605 -15.03 6.68 -2.75
C ALA A 605 -14.34 7.47 -1.62
N ARG A 606 -15.11 8.10 -0.73
CA ARG A 606 -14.58 8.83 0.44
C ARG A 606 -13.88 7.90 1.43
N ALA A 607 -14.43 6.71 1.69
CA ALA A 607 -13.81 5.72 2.57
C ALA A 607 -12.48 5.20 2.00
N ILE A 608 -12.44 4.90 0.69
CA ILE A 608 -11.22 4.41 0.03
C ILE A 608 -10.15 5.51 -0.06
N ARG A 609 -10.53 6.72 -0.50
CA ARG A 609 -9.56 7.77 -0.84
C ARG A 609 -9.08 8.59 0.36
N ALA A 610 -9.92 8.76 1.37
CA ALA A 610 -9.68 9.69 2.48
C ALA A 610 -9.86 9.07 3.86
N GLY A 611 -10.22 7.79 3.95
CA GLY A 611 -10.33 7.11 5.24
C GLY A 611 -11.49 7.59 6.09
N VAL A 612 -12.57 8.09 5.49
CA VAL A 612 -13.76 8.53 6.22
C VAL A 612 -14.94 7.63 5.87
N SER A 613 -15.38 6.85 6.84
CA SER A 613 -16.50 5.92 6.74
C SER A 613 -17.84 6.62 6.42
N HIS A 614 -18.87 5.87 6.06
CA HIS A 614 -20.20 6.42 5.76
C HIS A 614 -20.80 7.19 6.96
N ASP A 615 -20.54 6.70 8.18
CA ASP A 615 -20.89 7.31 9.48
C ASP A 615 -19.94 8.45 9.91
N GLY A 616 -19.04 8.87 9.04
CA GLY A 616 -18.06 9.93 9.29
C GLY A 616 -16.85 9.52 10.13
N ARG A 617 -16.80 8.30 10.67
CA ARG A 617 -15.67 7.82 11.50
C ARG A 617 -14.37 7.74 10.69
N ALA A 618 -13.28 8.20 11.29
CA ALA A 618 -11.95 8.06 10.73
C ALA A 618 -11.48 6.59 10.76
N LEU A 619 -10.92 6.14 9.65
CA LEU A 619 -10.27 4.84 9.51
C LEU A 619 -8.76 5.04 9.75
N HIS A 620 -8.14 4.20 10.58
CA HIS A 620 -6.70 4.31 10.82
C HIS A 620 -5.94 3.99 9.53
N TRP A 621 -4.99 4.82 9.09
CA TRP A 621 -4.31 4.66 7.80
C TRP A 621 -3.51 3.36 7.69
N GLN A 622 -2.94 2.86 8.80
CA GLN A 622 -2.31 1.52 8.82
C GLN A 622 -3.32 0.35 8.84
N GLY A 623 -4.58 0.60 9.23
CA GLY A 623 -5.62 -0.43 9.27
C GLY A 623 -6.41 -0.52 7.95
N MET A 624 -6.72 0.65 7.37
CA MET A 624 -7.21 0.83 6.02
C MET A 624 -6.27 1.83 5.34
N ILE A 625 -5.53 1.37 4.35
CA ILE A 625 -4.44 2.07 3.66
C ILE A 625 -4.92 3.12 2.64
N TRP A 626 -5.85 3.96 3.08
CA TRP A 626 -6.40 5.07 2.30
C TRP A 626 -5.36 6.13 1.98
N ASP A 627 -4.27 6.22 2.74
CA ASP A 627 -3.17 7.15 2.50
C ASP A 627 -2.44 6.81 1.18
N HIS A 628 -2.31 5.53 0.86
CA HIS A 628 -1.81 5.08 -0.46
C HIS A 628 -2.89 5.19 -1.54
N ALA A 629 -4.13 4.80 -1.23
CA ALA A 629 -5.25 4.89 -2.18
C ALA A 629 -5.67 6.33 -2.50
N SER A 630 -5.23 7.30 -1.71
CA SER A 630 -5.47 8.73 -1.92
C SER A 630 -4.93 9.24 -3.27
N ASN A 631 -3.90 8.56 -3.78
CA ASN A 631 -3.21 8.87 -5.02
C ASN A 631 -3.84 8.20 -6.25
N TRP A 632 -4.83 7.32 -6.07
CA TRP A 632 -5.53 6.68 -7.17
C TRP A 632 -6.30 7.72 -7.99
N ASP A 633 -6.30 7.54 -9.30
CA ASP A 633 -7.05 8.42 -10.16
C ASP A 633 -8.56 8.17 -10.06
N GLU A 634 -9.36 9.11 -10.56
CA GLU A 634 -10.82 9.01 -10.46
C GLU A 634 -11.39 7.82 -11.25
N GLU A 635 -10.68 7.40 -12.31
CA GLU A 635 -11.10 6.28 -13.13
C GLU A 635 -10.93 4.97 -12.37
N ASP A 636 -9.80 4.75 -11.68
CA ASP A 636 -9.60 3.54 -10.89
C ASP A 636 -10.51 3.45 -9.65
N ILE A 637 -10.78 4.58 -8.98
CA ILE A 637 -11.77 4.59 -7.88
C ILE A 637 -13.17 4.23 -8.39
N ARG A 638 -13.59 4.76 -9.54
CA ARG A 638 -14.88 4.39 -10.13
C ARG A 638 -14.88 2.96 -10.66
N ALA A 639 -13.76 2.51 -11.24
CA ALA A 639 -13.58 1.15 -11.73
C ALA A 639 -13.78 0.13 -10.60
N VAL A 640 -13.09 0.31 -9.47
CA VAL A 640 -13.21 -0.60 -8.33
C VAL A 640 -14.63 -0.59 -7.77
N MET A 641 -15.30 0.56 -7.68
CA MET A 641 -16.70 0.62 -7.25
C MET A 641 -17.63 -0.16 -8.18
N VAL A 642 -17.50 0.02 -9.50
CA VAL A 642 -18.28 -0.74 -10.49
C VAL A 642 -18.06 -2.25 -10.30
N TYR A 643 -16.82 -2.68 -10.07
CA TYR A 643 -16.52 -4.08 -9.79
C TYR A 643 -17.10 -4.57 -8.47
N LEU A 644 -16.96 -3.82 -7.37
CA LEU A 644 -17.51 -4.20 -6.05
C LEU A 644 -19.02 -4.42 -6.10
N ARG A 645 -19.76 -3.63 -6.90
CA ARG A 645 -21.20 -3.83 -7.12
C ARG A 645 -21.56 -5.13 -7.86
N THR A 646 -20.59 -5.77 -8.51
CA THR A 646 -20.80 -7.02 -9.27
C THR A 646 -20.46 -8.27 -8.46
N ILE A 647 -19.75 -8.11 -7.35
CA ILE A 647 -19.38 -9.21 -6.45
C ILE A 647 -20.65 -9.83 -5.85
N PRO A 648 -20.74 -11.16 -5.72
CA PRO A 648 -21.85 -11.79 -5.02
C PRO A 648 -22.03 -11.23 -3.59
N PRO A 649 -23.23 -10.81 -3.17
CA PRO A 649 -23.45 -10.32 -1.82
C PRO A 649 -23.24 -11.46 -0.82
N VAL A 650 -22.45 -11.20 0.22
CA VAL A 650 -22.24 -12.14 1.32
C VAL A 650 -22.72 -11.46 2.60
N ARG A 651 -23.72 -12.04 3.27
CA ARG A 651 -24.14 -11.56 4.58
C ARG A 651 -23.17 -12.06 5.64
N HIS A 652 -22.28 -11.17 6.08
CA HIS A 652 -21.25 -11.45 7.07
C HIS A 652 -21.00 -10.21 7.92
N ALA A 653 -21.59 -10.19 9.12
CA ALA A 653 -21.38 -9.12 10.08
C ALA A 653 -20.01 -9.28 10.76
N VAL A 654 -19.22 -8.22 10.77
CA VAL A 654 -17.91 -8.19 11.43
C VAL A 654 -17.95 -7.28 12.66
N PRO A 655 -17.20 -7.57 13.73
CA PRO A 655 -17.22 -6.77 14.95
C PRO A 655 -16.89 -5.28 14.74
N ALA A 656 -17.38 -4.44 15.64
CA ALA A 656 -16.99 -3.02 15.73
C ALA A 656 -15.49 -2.90 16.06
N PRO A 657 -14.80 -1.82 15.62
CA PRO A 657 -13.40 -1.64 15.96
C PRO A 657 -13.28 -1.36 17.46
N ARG A 658 -12.22 -1.90 18.07
CA ARG A 658 -11.92 -1.73 19.49
C ARG A 658 -10.77 -0.75 19.65
N PRO A 659 -10.90 0.33 20.44
CA PRO A 659 -9.80 1.24 20.75
C PRO A 659 -8.60 0.52 21.39
N PRO A 660 -7.41 1.16 21.41
CA PRO A 660 -6.23 0.66 22.10
C PRO A 660 -6.49 0.12 23.51
N ALA A 661 -6.04 -1.10 23.78
CA ALA A 661 -6.16 -1.77 25.07
C ALA A 661 -4.86 -2.54 25.45
N PRO A 662 -4.65 -2.90 26.73
CA PRO A 662 -3.42 -3.54 27.17
C PRO A 662 -3.09 -4.88 26.50
N ASP A 663 -4.10 -5.60 26.03
CA ASP A 663 -4.00 -6.91 25.38
C ASP A 663 -3.82 -6.85 23.85
N ASP A 664 -3.77 -5.65 23.25
CA ASP A 664 -3.41 -5.47 21.84
C ASP A 664 -1.94 -5.79 21.57
N CYS A 665 -1.65 -6.22 20.34
CA CYS A 665 -0.30 -6.60 19.96
C CYS A 665 0.67 -5.40 20.00
N VAL A 666 1.86 -5.63 20.53
CA VAL A 666 2.98 -4.66 20.46
C VAL A 666 3.44 -4.46 19.02
N ILE A 667 3.40 -5.53 18.22
CA ILE A 667 3.77 -5.56 16.81
C ILE A 667 2.49 -5.63 16.00
N TYR A 668 2.41 -4.94 14.86
CA TYR A 668 1.25 -5.05 13.98
C TYR A 668 1.02 -6.51 13.59
N GLY A 669 -0.11 -7.09 13.98
CA GLY A 669 -0.51 -8.46 13.66
C GLY A 669 -1.72 -8.49 12.72
N PHE A 670 -1.65 -9.30 11.67
CA PHE A 670 -2.71 -9.51 10.68
C PHE A 670 -3.01 -11.01 10.55
N TRP A 671 -4.18 -11.43 11.03
CA TRP A 671 -4.60 -12.82 10.99
C TRP A 671 -5.26 -13.10 9.65
N VAL A 672 -4.73 -14.07 8.93
CA VAL A 672 -5.23 -14.46 7.60
C VAL A 672 -6.37 -15.50 7.69
N ARG A 673 -6.88 -15.72 8.90
CA ARG A 673 -8.11 -16.46 9.17
C ARG A 673 -9.05 -15.55 9.95
N PRO A 674 -10.36 -15.57 9.65
CA PRO A 674 -11.33 -14.80 10.43
C PRO A 674 -11.27 -15.16 11.91
N SER A 675 -11.36 -14.15 12.77
CA SER A 675 -11.41 -14.32 14.23
C SER A 675 -12.15 -13.15 14.83
N ALA A 676 -13.15 -13.41 15.68
CA ALA A 676 -13.86 -12.36 16.43
C ALA A 676 -13.16 -12.01 17.76
N VAL A 677 -12.08 -12.71 18.13
CA VAL A 677 -11.40 -12.52 19.42
C VAL A 677 -10.54 -11.25 19.37
N PRO A 678 -10.73 -10.26 20.26
CA PRO A 678 -9.92 -9.05 20.26
C PRO A 678 -8.46 -9.28 20.67
N GLY A 679 -7.64 -8.26 20.48
CA GLY A 679 -6.26 -8.22 20.96
C GLY A 679 -5.34 -9.20 20.23
N CYS A 680 -4.25 -9.57 20.89
CA CYS A 680 -3.18 -10.37 20.31
C CYS A 680 -3.42 -11.90 20.33
N ARG A 681 -4.65 -12.35 20.59
CA ARG A 681 -4.99 -13.78 20.77
C ARG A 681 -5.48 -14.45 19.50
#